data_AF-A0A7V2MDF9-F1
#
_entry.id   AF-A0A7V2MDF9-F1
#
_cell.length_a   1.000
_cell.length_b   1.000
_cell.length_c   1.000
_cell.angle_alpha   90.00
_cell.angle_beta   90.00
_cell.angle_gamma   90.00
#
_symmetry.space_group_name_H-M   'P 1'
#
loop_
_entity.id
_entity.type
_entity.pdbx_description
1 polymer ?
#
loop_
_entity_poly.entity_id
_entity_poly.type
_entity_poly.pdbx_seq_one_letter_code
_entity_poly.pdbx_strand_id
1 'polypeptide(L)'
;MLWSRRCRFVLSAAAIGLAGASLFAADVSWTNPAGGSFADSGNWSGGPPNAADTAVFNLGTGGYTVTFSANVNNQQLRVGNDNVTLDLNTRQYNITTGGAAYTLQVGTASGQTGRLAITGGTLTVNNSVFGNAAGAVGHGTINTGARWTNNGSLTLGESGSGNLTVHGTMTAGQTRIGRQATATGTLAVDGASALFDTPGALIGSIGNGTLLIRNGGTFRDHDPGSFIGAFGGNGFASITGANSLWQSDFGTYIGQQSPATLSISSAARFVQTGSPFSTALGVLAGATGTLLINGGGMNLAAQLSVGNEGSGSVSVIGGGTIISAKAASDTHGFIGEGTNAIGSVSLSGAGSNWTGNGALAVGYLGRGTITIADGATVNSVQGHVARYFSGRGFARVQTGGRWTATNGIFVGGDHTEQGGLATLSFANAGRVEAGSMLKARQAGTILWQSGGELETSAVELLGFMSMSPGRDKVLAVATLSIETATGGVLDLTDNAAVVDYAGPNPAADIRADIIEGRAGGAWTGPGIRSATAAGSASLAVGYAESPDVFASFPATFLGQTIDNTTVLIRTTLLGDANLDGTVNIGDFSQLAASFNLATNKWAKGDFNYDGTTNIGDFSLLASNFNLTLAAPTAGREVLPAAVPEPASCLGVVLAGAMTLTRRGRAQRRPG
;
A
#
# COMPACT_ATOMS: atom_id res chain seq x y z
N MET A 1 57.61 -25.72 -69.75
CA MET A 1 57.97 -26.90 -68.94
C MET A 1 56.65 -27.61 -68.57
N LEU A 2 56.43 -28.92 -68.72
CA LEU A 2 57.19 -30.10 -68.23
C LEU A 2 57.15 -30.16 -66.69
N TRP A 3 56.57 -31.16 -65.99
CA TRP A 3 56.03 -32.52 -66.30
C TRP A 3 54.55 -32.68 -65.80
N SER A 4 53.71 -33.71 -66.08
CA SER A 4 53.80 -35.17 -66.41
C SER A 4 54.05 -36.08 -65.18
N ARG A 5 53.47 -37.27 -64.90
CA ARG A 5 52.72 -38.41 -65.53
C ARG A 5 51.90 -39.14 -64.39
N ARG A 6 51.01 -40.15 -64.53
CA ARG A 6 50.20 -40.86 -65.57
C ARG A 6 49.22 -41.85 -64.86
N CYS A 7 48.03 -42.12 -65.44
CA CYS A 7 47.25 -43.41 -65.32
C CYS A 7 46.69 -43.82 -63.92
N ARG A 8 45.72 -44.76 -63.75
CA ARG A 8 44.79 -45.49 -64.65
C ARG A 8 43.53 -45.99 -63.87
N PHE A 9 42.43 -46.20 -64.62
CA PHE A 9 41.23 -47.05 -64.38
C PHE A 9 41.18 -48.05 -63.19
N VAL A 10 39.97 -48.22 -62.61
CA VAL A 10 39.06 -49.38 -62.83
C VAL A 10 37.66 -49.10 -62.20
N LEU A 11 36.59 -49.70 -62.75
CA LEU A 11 35.23 -49.68 -62.18
C LEU A 11 35.09 -50.68 -61.02
N SER A 12 34.33 -50.33 -59.99
CA SER A 12 33.84 -51.25 -58.95
C SER A 12 32.35 -51.00 -58.67
N ALA A 13 31.62 -52.06 -58.31
CA ALA A 13 30.15 -52.09 -58.30
C ALA A 13 29.48 -51.07 -57.36
N ALA A 14 28.34 -50.54 -57.80
CA ALA A 14 27.42 -49.79 -56.95
C ALA A 14 26.70 -50.75 -56.00
N ALA A 15 27.24 -50.93 -54.79
CA ALA A 15 26.51 -51.57 -53.71
C ALA A 15 25.36 -50.66 -53.25
N ILE A 16 24.11 -51.10 -53.44
CA ILE A 16 22.93 -50.44 -52.87
C ILE A 16 22.89 -50.76 -51.37
N GLY A 17 23.76 -50.10 -50.61
CA GLY A 17 23.58 -49.99 -49.17
C GLY A 17 22.33 -49.16 -48.92
N LEU A 18 21.35 -49.71 -48.20
CA LEU A 18 20.22 -48.92 -47.73
C LEU A 18 20.76 -47.86 -46.78
N ALA A 19 20.83 -46.61 -47.24
CA ALA A 19 20.86 -45.47 -46.34
C ALA A 19 19.58 -45.57 -45.49
N GLY A 20 19.75 -45.76 -44.18
CA GLY A 20 18.63 -45.82 -43.24
C GLY A 20 17.80 -44.55 -43.42
N ALA A 21 16.48 -44.72 -43.62
CA ALA A 21 15.61 -43.61 -43.97
C ALA A 21 15.76 -42.48 -42.94
N SER A 22 16.12 -41.29 -43.41
CA SER A 22 16.14 -40.10 -42.58
C SER A 22 14.73 -39.86 -42.05
N LEU A 23 14.51 -40.14 -40.77
CA LEU A 23 13.22 -39.98 -40.10
C LEU A 23 12.84 -38.50 -40.11
N PHE A 24 12.02 -38.12 -41.09
CA PHE A 24 11.33 -36.83 -41.09
C PHE A 24 10.32 -36.83 -39.94
N ALA A 25 10.28 -35.73 -39.19
CA ALA A 25 9.33 -35.53 -38.10
C ALA A 25 7.88 -35.68 -38.62
N ALA A 26 7.17 -36.71 -38.17
CA ALA A 26 5.79 -36.95 -38.56
C ALA A 26 4.80 -36.39 -37.53
N ASP A 27 3.64 -35.93 -38.00
CA ASP A 27 2.49 -35.67 -37.13
C ASP A 27 1.70 -36.96 -36.93
N VAL A 28 1.82 -37.57 -35.74
CA VAL A 28 1.17 -38.84 -35.42
C VAL A 28 -0.03 -38.54 -34.50
N SER A 29 -1.22 -38.90 -34.96
CA SER A 29 -2.48 -38.54 -34.28
C SER A 29 -3.02 -39.69 -33.44
N TRP A 30 -3.43 -39.39 -32.22
CA TRP A 30 -4.14 -40.33 -31.35
C TRP A 30 -5.52 -40.63 -31.93
N THR A 31 -5.93 -41.91 -31.90
CA THR A 31 -7.15 -42.40 -32.57
C THR A 31 -8.19 -43.00 -31.63
N ASN A 32 -7.85 -43.29 -30.37
CA ASN A 32 -8.72 -44.03 -29.44
C ASN A 32 -9.51 -43.11 -28.48
N PRO A 33 -10.82 -42.91 -28.67
CA PRO A 33 -11.64 -42.01 -27.84
C PRO A 33 -11.94 -42.54 -26.43
N ALA A 34 -11.64 -43.81 -26.13
CA ALA A 34 -11.78 -44.39 -24.79
C ALA A 34 -10.52 -44.20 -23.92
N GLY A 35 -9.40 -43.77 -24.52
CA GLY A 35 -8.10 -43.75 -23.86
C GLY A 35 -7.42 -45.13 -23.83
N GLY A 36 -6.19 -45.19 -23.33
CA GLY A 36 -5.39 -46.41 -23.36
C GLY A 36 -3.90 -46.16 -23.14
N SER A 37 -3.07 -47.19 -23.38
CA SER A 37 -1.60 -47.09 -23.29
C SER A 37 -1.03 -46.20 -24.39
N PHE A 38 -0.12 -45.30 -24.05
CA PHE A 38 0.66 -44.52 -25.03
C PHE A 38 1.44 -45.44 -25.99
N ALA A 39 1.94 -46.56 -25.49
CA ALA A 39 2.83 -47.47 -26.21
C ALA A 39 2.09 -48.51 -27.09
N ASP A 40 0.76 -48.52 -27.09
CA ASP A 40 -0.04 -49.42 -27.93
C ASP A 40 -0.24 -48.81 -29.32
N SER A 41 0.18 -49.54 -30.36
CA SER A 41 0.11 -49.09 -31.75
C SER A 41 -1.31 -48.95 -32.30
N GLY A 42 -2.30 -49.61 -31.69
CA GLY A 42 -3.71 -49.46 -32.07
C GLY A 42 -4.30 -48.08 -31.75
N ASN A 43 -3.67 -47.33 -30.84
CA ASN A 43 -4.16 -46.02 -30.38
C ASN A 43 -3.66 -44.83 -31.23
N TRP A 44 -2.94 -45.08 -32.31
CA TRP A 44 -2.29 -44.04 -33.13
C TRP A 44 -2.49 -44.26 -34.64
N SER A 45 -2.44 -43.18 -35.41
CA SER A 45 -2.61 -43.17 -36.87
C SER A 45 -1.50 -43.87 -37.68
N GLY A 46 -0.46 -44.39 -37.03
CA GLY A 46 0.66 -45.10 -37.67
C GLY A 46 1.55 -45.89 -36.70
N GLY A 47 1.02 -46.27 -35.52
CA GLY A 47 1.85 -46.69 -34.38
C GLY A 47 2.34 -45.50 -33.54
N PRO A 48 2.99 -45.73 -32.38
CA PRO A 48 3.29 -44.65 -31.42
C PRO A 48 4.38 -43.70 -31.93
N PRO A 49 4.28 -42.38 -31.66
CA PRO A 49 5.24 -41.40 -32.12
C PRO A 49 6.63 -41.60 -31.51
N ASN A 50 7.66 -41.50 -32.35
CA ASN A 50 9.07 -41.62 -31.97
C ASN A 50 9.67 -40.27 -31.50
N ALA A 51 10.94 -40.26 -31.12
CA ALA A 51 11.62 -39.07 -30.60
C ALA A 51 11.66 -37.87 -31.56
N ALA A 52 11.57 -38.08 -32.87
CA ALA A 52 11.48 -37.03 -33.89
C ALA A 52 10.04 -36.60 -34.22
N ASP A 53 9.01 -37.30 -33.75
CA ASP A 53 7.62 -37.06 -34.14
C ASP A 53 6.90 -36.04 -33.25
N THR A 54 5.81 -35.48 -33.77
CA THR A 54 4.79 -34.79 -32.99
C THR A 54 3.73 -35.78 -32.51
N ALA A 55 3.48 -35.82 -31.20
CA ALA A 55 2.26 -36.42 -30.66
C ALA A 55 1.08 -35.44 -30.79
N VAL A 56 0.01 -35.82 -31.50
CA VAL A 56 -1.17 -34.98 -31.74
C VAL A 56 -2.43 -35.58 -31.12
N PHE A 57 -3.09 -34.80 -30.25
CA PHE A 57 -4.40 -35.12 -29.66
C PHE A 57 -5.44 -34.13 -30.17
N ASN A 58 -6.43 -34.60 -30.93
CA ASN A 58 -7.40 -33.76 -31.66
C ASN A 58 -8.73 -34.48 -31.98
N LEU A 59 -9.18 -35.39 -31.10
CA LEU A 59 -10.40 -36.19 -31.31
C LEU A 59 -11.71 -35.40 -31.12
N GLY A 60 -11.70 -34.28 -30.39
CA GLY A 60 -12.91 -33.49 -30.11
C GLY A 60 -13.91 -34.18 -29.17
N THR A 61 -13.43 -35.03 -28.26
CA THR A 61 -14.28 -35.89 -27.42
C THR A 61 -14.45 -35.38 -25.99
N GLY A 62 -15.34 -36.03 -25.22
CA GLY A 62 -15.71 -35.60 -23.86
C GLY A 62 -14.57 -35.67 -22.82
N GLY A 63 -13.56 -36.50 -23.04
CA GLY A 63 -12.43 -36.68 -22.12
C GLY A 63 -11.95 -38.13 -22.04
N TYR A 64 -10.63 -38.34 -22.10
CA TYR A 64 -10.02 -39.66 -21.96
C TYR A 64 -8.63 -39.60 -21.28
N THR A 65 -8.14 -40.75 -20.84
CA THR A 65 -6.84 -40.89 -20.17
C THR A 65 -5.87 -41.70 -21.03
N VAL A 66 -4.63 -41.22 -21.16
CA VAL A 66 -3.51 -41.90 -21.81
C VAL A 66 -2.51 -42.30 -20.74
N THR A 67 -2.22 -43.60 -20.63
CA THR A 67 -1.36 -44.16 -19.56
C THR A 67 0.06 -44.45 -20.09
N PHE A 68 1.07 -44.16 -19.27
CA PHE A 68 2.48 -44.31 -19.63
C PHE A 68 3.10 -45.52 -18.91
N SER A 69 3.48 -46.54 -19.68
CA SER A 69 4.15 -47.74 -19.15
C SER A 69 5.65 -47.52 -18.93
N ALA A 70 6.29 -46.67 -19.75
CA ALA A 70 7.71 -46.32 -19.71
C ALA A 70 7.90 -44.81 -19.96
N ASN A 71 9.14 -44.31 -19.83
CA ASN A 71 9.47 -42.94 -20.20
C ASN A 71 9.34 -42.75 -21.73
N VAL A 72 8.83 -41.59 -22.15
CA VAL A 72 8.62 -41.26 -23.57
C VAL A 72 9.37 -39.97 -23.91
N ASN A 73 9.87 -39.88 -25.14
CA ASN A 73 10.43 -38.66 -25.70
C ASN A 73 9.79 -38.40 -27.08
N ASN A 74 9.40 -37.15 -27.37
CA ASN A 74 8.92 -36.71 -28.69
C ASN A 74 9.51 -35.34 -29.04
N GLN A 75 9.42 -34.94 -30.31
CA GLN A 75 9.86 -33.63 -30.78
C GLN A 75 8.89 -32.52 -30.37
N GLN A 76 7.58 -32.80 -30.45
CA GLN A 76 6.52 -31.85 -30.12
C GLN A 76 5.28 -32.55 -29.56
N LEU A 77 4.49 -31.84 -28.75
CA LEU A 77 3.18 -32.26 -28.28
C LEU A 77 2.15 -31.19 -28.66
N ARG A 78 1.08 -31.57 -29.35
CA ARG A 78 -0.02 -30.66 -29.71
C ARG A 78 -1.36 -31.22 -29.27
N VAL A 79 -2.11 -30.44 -28.49
CA VAL A 79 -3.49 -30.71 -28.11
C VAL A 79 -4.37 -29.66 -28.79
N GLY A 80 -5.04 -30.06 -29.87
CA GLY A 80 -5.81 -29.15 -30.74
C GLY A 80 -7.18 -28.81 -30.15
N ASN A 81 -8.23 -29.41 -30.71
CA ASN A 81 -9.56 -29.44 -30.12
C ASN A 81 -9.80 -30.81 -29.46
N ASP A 82 -9.46 -30.95 -28.18
CA ASP A 82 -9.60 -32.24 -27.47
C ASP A 82 -9.53 -32.09 -25.94
N ASN A 83 -9.80 -33.19 -25.22
CA ASN A 83 -9.70 -33.27 -23.77
C ASN A 83 -8.93 -34.52 -23.33
N VAL A 84 -7.63 -34.37 -23.01
CA VAL A 84 -6.73 -35.49 -22.70
C VAL A 84 -6.11 -35.35 -21.31
N THR A 85 -6.14 -36.44 -20.54
CA THR A 85 -5.35 -36.60 -19.30
C THR A 85 -4.18 -37.54 -19.56
N LEU A 86 -2.95 -37.09 -19.36
CA LEU A 86 -1.77 -37.94 -19.36
C LEU A 86 -1.54 -38.46 -17.94
N ASP A 87 -1.87 -39.74 -17.71
CA ASP A 87 -1.44 -40.46 -16.52
C ASP A 87 -0.01 -40.97 -16.75
N LEU A 88 0.93 -40.16 -16.28
CA LEU A 88 2.35 -40.44 -16.42
C LEU A 88 2.79 -41.58 -15.49
N ASN A 89 1.99 -42.03 -14.52
CA ASN A 89 2.26 -43.17 -13.62
C ASN A 89 3.72 -43.21 -13.07
N THR A 90 4.22 -42.10 -12.54
CA THR A 90 5.61 -41.83 -12.09
C THR A 90 6.71 -41.86 -13.17
N ARG A 91 6.38 -41.95 -14.45
CA ARG A 91 7.32 -41.85 -15.59
C ARG A 91 7.60 -40.38 -15.96
N GLN A 92 8.57 -40.20 -16.85
CA GLN A 92 8.87 -38.93 -17.52
C GLN A 92 8.33 -38.91 -18.95
N TYR A 93 7.77 -37.78 -19.36
CA TYR A 93 7.48 -37.47 -20.77
C TYR A 93 8.26 -36.22 -21.17
N ASN A 94 9.19 -36.34 -22.11
CA ASN A 94 10.09 -35.26 -22.50
C ASN A 94 9.83 -34.76 -23.94
N ILE A 95 9.58 -33.46 -24.09
CA ILE A 95 9.34 -32.78 -25.37
C ILE A 95 10.44 -31.73 -25.59
N THR A 96 11.65 -32.20 -25.92
CA THR A 96 12.89 -31.42 -25.80
C THR A 96 13.57 -31.07 -27.12
N THR A 97 13.21 -31.74 -28.22
CA THR A 97 13.98 -31.71 -29.48
C THR A 97 13.15 -31.31 -30.69
N GLY A 98 13.02 -30.01 -30.95
CA GLY A 98 12.37 -29.51 -32.17
C GLY A 98 12.70 -28.06 -32.49
N GLY A 99 12.93 -27.75 -33.77
CA GLY A 99 13.14 -26.37 -34.27
C GLY A 99 11.87 -25.51 -34.31
N ALA A 100 10.81 -25.91 -33.62
CA ALA A 100 9.55 -25.19 -33.53
C ALA A 100 9.59 -24.19 -32.36
N ALA A 101 8.95 -23.02 -32.51
CA ALA A 101 8.91 -22.00 -31.47
C ALA A 101 8.32 -22.51 -30.12
N TYR A 102 7.34 -23.42 -30.20
CA TYR A 102 6.65 -24.00 -29.06
C TYR A 102 6.67 -25.53 -29.14
N THR A 103 7.42 -26.17 -28.23
CA THR A 103 7.46 -27.64 -28.07
C THR A 103 6.13 -28.21 -27.59
N LEU A 104 5.35 -27.43 -26.84
CA LEU A 104 4.00 -27.80 -26.40
C LEU A 104 2.99 -26.72 -26.80
N GLN A 105 1.92 -27.12 -27.49
CA GLN A 105 0.82 -26.24 -27.89
C GLN A 105 -0.52 -26.83 -27.44
N VAL A 106 -1.36 -26.02 -26.77
CA VAL A 106 -2.71 -26.43 -26.31
C VAL A 106 -3.74 -25.39 -26.76
N GLY A 107 -4.73 -25.80 -27.56
CA GLY A 107 -5.62 -24.89 -28.28
C GLY A 107 -4.86 -24.18 -29.40
N THR A 108 -4.64 -24.88 -30.51
CA THR A 108 -3.62 -24.49 -31.51
C THR A 108 -4.14 -23.57 -32.61
N ALA A 109 -5.41 -23.70 -33.01
CA ALA A 109 -6.04 -22.92 -34.08
C ALA A 109 -7.40 -22.31 -33.67
N SER A 110 -7.88 -21.33 -34.43
CA SER A 110 -9.12 -20.59 -34.14
C SER A 110 -10.33 -21.52 -34.00
N GLY A 111 -11.19 -21.29 -33.00
CA GLY A 111 -12.36 -22.11 -32.71
C GLY A 111 -12.06 -23.42 -31.97
N GLN A 112 -10.80 -23.84 -31.86
CA GLN A 112 -10.44 -25.05 -31.12
C GLN A 112 -10.36 -24.80 -29.62
N THR A 113 -10.82 -25.77 -28.83
CA THR A 113 -10.57 -25.81 -27.38
C THR A 113 -9.78 -27.04 -26.99
N GLY A 114 -8.51 -26.86 -26.63
CA GLY A 114 -7.63 -27.92 -26.16
C GLY A 114 -7.57 -27.97 -24.64
N ARG A 115 -7.58 -29.18 -24.06
CA ARG A 115 -7.40 -29.41 -22.62
C ARG A 115 -6.38 -30.51 -22.38
N LEU A 116 -5.36 -30.19 -21.59
CA LEU A 116 -4.29 -31.09 -21.19
C LEU A 116 -4.19 -31.14 -19.67
N ALA A 117 -4.56 -32.27 -19.08
CA ALA A 117 -4.24 -32.58 -17.70
C ALA A 117 -3.03 -33.51 -17.63
N ILE A 118 -2.15 -33.34 -16.63
CA ILE A 118 -1.13 -34.34 -16.27
C ILE A 118 -1.36 -34.83 -14.84
N THR A 119 -1.16 -36.12 -14.61
CA THR A 119 -1.20 -36.73 -13.27
C THR A 119 -0.02 -37.67 -13.05
N GLY A 120 0.38 -37.80 -11.79
CA GLY A 120 1.45 -38.68 -11.28
C GLY A 120 2.67 -38.84 -12.18
N GLY A 121 3.65 -37.94 -12.15
CA GLY A 121 4.89 -38.06 -12.95
C GLY A 121 5.45 -36.70 -13.36
N THR A 122 6.29 -36.65 -14.38
CA THR A 122 6.92 -35.39 -14.85
C THR A 122 6.77 -35.18 -16.35
N LEU A 123 6.21 -34.04 -16.75
CA LEU A 123 6.24 -33.54 -18.13
C LEU A 123 7.37 -32.50 -18.26
N THR A 124 8.39 -32.77 -19.07
CA THR A 124 9.51 -31.86 -19.35
C THR A 124 9.36 -31.32 -20.77
N VAL A 125 9.39 -30.02 -20.98
CA VAL A 125 9.30 -29.40 -22.32
C VAL A 125 10.26 -28.20 -22.43
N ASN A 126 10.43 -27.64 -23.62
CA ASN A 126 11.16 -26.38 -23.78
C ASN A 126 10.22 -25.16 -23.57
N ASN A 127 9.53 -24.71 -24.63
CA ASN A 127 8.50 -23.65 -24.55
C ASN A 127 7.08 -24.24 -24.61
N SER A 128 6.15 -23.69 -23.82
CA SER A 128 4.72 -24.02 -23.87
C SER A 128 3.85 -22.82 -24.24
N VAL A 129 2.82 -23.04 -25.06
CA VAL A 129 1.77 -22.05 -25.37
C VAL A 129 0.36 -22.62 -25.18
N PHE A 130 -0.50 -21.82 -24.54
CA PHE A 130 -1.93 -22.09 -24.40
C PHE A 130 -2.74 -20.98 -25.08
N GLY A 131 -3.71 -21.33 -25.92
CA GLY A 131 -4.48 -20.36 -26.71
C GLY A 131 -3.63 -19.67 -27.76
N ASN A 132 -3.06 -20.46 -28.68
CA ASN A 132 -2.03 -20.03 -29.62
C ASN A 132 -2.56 -19.01 -30.65
N ALA A 133 -3.73 -19.27 -31.24
CA ALA A 133 -4.33 -18.42 -32.27
C ALA A 133 -5.52 -17.61 -31.74
N ALA A 134 -5.91 -16.55 -32.46
CA ALA A 134 -7.07 -15.74 -32.11
C ALA A 134 -8.36 -16.59 -32.13
N GLY A 135 -9.13 -16.57 -31.04
CA GLY A 135 -10.29 -17.44 -30.86
C GLY A 135 -9.97 -18.91 -30.56
N ALA A 136 -8.70 -19.28 -30.34
CA ALA A 136 -8.32 -20.57 -29.78
C ALA A 136 -8.37 -20.52 -28.23
N VAL A 137 -8.71 -21.64 -27.60
CA VAL A 137 -8.73 -21.77 -26.13
C VAL A 137 -7.86 -22.95 -25.69
N GLY A 138 -6.90 -22.70 -24.81
CA GLY A 138 -6.08 -23.73 -24.18
C GLY A 138 -6.32 -23.80 -22.67
N HIS A 139 -6.47 -25.02 -22.15
CA HIS A 139 -6.53 -25.30 -20.71
C HIS A 139 -5.43 -26.31 -20.31
N GLY A 140 -4.70 -26.02 -19.24
CA GLY A 140 -3.74 -26.92 -18.60
C GLY A 140 -4.10 -27.21 -17.16
N THR A 141 -3.89 -28.45 -16.71
CA THR A 141 -4.03 -28.83 -15.30
C THR A 141 -2.86 -29.70 -14.85
N ILE A 142 -2.12 -29.25 -13.83
CA ILE A 142 -1.10 -30.06 -13.15
C ILE A 142 -1.71 -30.59 -11.86
N ASN A 143 -2.08 -31.87 -11.84
CA ASN A 143 -2.68 -32.49 -10.66
C ASN A 143 -1.66 -32.64 -9.52
N THR A 144 -2.15 -32.77 -8.28
CA THR A 144 -1.34 -32.94 -7.08
C THR A 144 -0.34 -34.08 -7.22
N GLY A 145 0.94 -33.82 -6.92
CA GLY A 145 2.03 -34.80 -7.05
C GLY A 145 2.60 -34.97 -8.48
N ALA A 146 1.95 -34.43 -9.51
CA ALA A 146 2.56 -34.29 -10.83
C ALA A 146 3.52 -33.09 -10.87
N ARG A 147 4.47 -33.12 -11.82
CA ARG A 147 5.44 -32.06 -12.07
C ARG A 147 5.43 -31.66 -13.55
N TRP A 148 5.64 -30.37 -13.79
CA TRP A 148 5.84 -29.82 -15.13
C TRP A 148 7.09 -28.94 -15.13
N THR A 149 7.99 -29.12 -16.10
CA THR A 149 9.16 -28.26 -16.29
C THR A 149 9.16 -27.69 -17.70
N ASN A 150 8.99 -26.36 -17.83
CA ASN A 150 9.41 -25.66 -19.04
C ASN A 150 10.87 -25.23 -18.85
N ASN A 151 11.79 -25.77 -19.65
CA ASN A 151 13.19 -25.29 -19.71
C ASN A 151 13.30 -23.90 -20.36
N GLY A 152 12.25 -23.48 -21.09
CA GLY A 152 12.09 -22.16 -21.69
C GLY A 152 10.84 -21.44 -21.16
N SER A 153 10.26 -20.58 -22.00
CA SER A 153 9.14 -19.71 -21.63
C SER A 153 7.78 -20.44 -21.50
N LEU A 154 6.89 -19.89 -20.67
CA LEU A 154 5.47 -20.24 -20.66
C LEU A 154 4.65 -19.06 -21.18
N THR A 155 3.81 -19.27 -22.19
CA THR A 155 2.79 -18.29 -22.62
C THR A 155 1.39 -18.80 -22.37
N LEU A 156 0.59 -18.01 -21.63
CA LEU A 156 -0.82 -18.20 -21.40
C LEU A 156 -1.60 -17.09 -22.11
N GLY A 157 -2.26 -17.41 -23.22
CA GLY A 157 -2.90 -16.44 -24.11
C GLY A 157 -1.87 -15.77 -25.01
N GLU A 158 -1.56 -16.41 -26.14
CA GLU A 158 -0.69 -15.86 -27.18
C GLU A 158 -1.44 -14.79 -27.98
N SER A 159 -2.38 -15.23 -28.82
CA SER A 159 -3.46 -14.42 -29.42
C SER A 159 -4.85 -14.83 -28.93
N GLY A 160 -4.98 -15.99 -28.26
CA GLY A 160 -6.24 -16.58 -27.81
C GLY A 160 -6.45 -16.50 -26.31
N SER A 161 -7.14 -17.49 -25.75
CA SER A 161 -7.30 -17.68 -24.30
C SER A 161 -6.45 -18.83 -23.80
N GLY A 162 -5.52 -18.59 -22.86
CA GLY A 162 -4.69 -19.63 -22.26
C GLY A 162 -4.87 -19.66 -20.74
N ASN A 163 -5.24 -20.83 -20.20
CA ASN A 163 -5.58 -21.00 -18.81
C ASN A 163 -4.79 -22.19 -18.23
N LEU A 164 -4.11 -22.02 -17.11
CA LEU A 164 -3.34 -23.08 -16.45
C LEU A 164 -3.64 -23.11 -14.95
N THR A 165 -4.04 -24.28 -14.45
CA THR A 165 -4.24 -24.54 -13.03
C THR A 165 -3.16 -25.49 -12.51
N VAL A 166 -2.55 -25.16 -11.38
CA VAL A 166 -1.44 -25.89 -10.78
C VAL A 166 -1.84 -26.32 -9.37
N HIS A 167 -1.98 -27.62 -9.17
CA HIS A 167 -2.18 -28.29 -7.88
C HIS A 167 -0.94 -29.11 -7.46
N GLY A 168 -0.12 -29.53 -8.44
CA GLY A 168 1.22 -30.09 -8.26
C GLY A 168 2.33 -29.04 -8.32
N THR A 169 3.47 -29.37 -8.92
CA THR A 169 4.61 -28.44 -9.06
C THR A 169 4.84 -28.04 -10.50
N MET A 170 5.13 -26.77 -10.76
CA MET A 170 5.66 -26.27 -12.02
C MET A 170 6.92 -25.44 -11.82
N THR A 171 7.90 -25.66 -12.71
CA THR A 171 9.02 -24.74 -12.93
C THR A 171 8.99 -24.25 -14.38
N ALA A 172 9.25 -22.96 -14.61
CA ALA A 172 9.32 -22.39 -15.94
C ALA A 172 10.40 -21.32 -16.05
N GLY A 173 10.90 -21.06 -17.26
CA GLY A 173 11.52 -19.78 -17.60
C GLY A 173 10.52 -18.61 -17.54
N GLN A 174 10.83 -17.47 -18.16
CA GLN A 174 9.97 -16.28 -18.13
C GLN A 174 8.52 -16.61 -18.51
N THR A 175 7.59 -16.27 -17.64
CA THR A 175 6.15 -16.52 -17.79
C THR A 175 5.45 -15.29 -18.38
N ARG A 176 4.53 -15.50 -19.32
CA ARG A 176 3.80 -14.43 -20.03
C ARG A 176 2.31 -14.72 -20.00
N ILE A 177 1.51 -13.76 -19.52
CA ILE A 177 0.07 -13.95 -19.30
C ILE A 177 -0.67 -12.82 -20.02
N GLY A 178 -1.44 -13.16 -21.06
CA GLY A 178 -2.09 -12.20 -21.97
C GLY A 178 -1.08 -11.47 -22.85
N ARG A 179 -0.42 -12.18 -23.79
CA ARG A 179 0.74 -11.66 -24.52
C ARG A 179 0.40 -10.57 -25.53
N GLN A 180 -0.55 -10.80 -26.44
CA GLN A 180 -0.97 -9.84 -27.47
C GLN A 180 -2.26 -9.11 -27.12
N ALA A 181 -2.58 -8.04 -27.85
CA ALA A 181 -3.89 -7.39 -27.80
C ALA A 181 -5.02 -8.42 -27.96
N THR A 182 -6.14 -8.20 -27.23
CA THR A 182 -7.31 -9.09 -27.06
C THR A 182 -7.05 -10.49 -26.49
N ALA A 183 -5.80 -10.97 -26.39
CA ALA A 183 -5.48 -12.23 -25.74
C ALA A 183 -5.84 -12.21 -24.24
N THR A 184 -6.18 -13.38 -23.70
CA THR A 184 -6.50 -13.58 -22.27
C THR A 184 -5.64 -14.69 -21.69
N GLY A 185 -5.00 -14.42 -20.54
CA GLY A 185 -4.20 -15.40 -19.83
C GLY A 185 -4.64 -15.55 -18.37
N THR A 186 -4.69 -16.79 -17.88
CA THR A 186 -4.97 -17.09 -16.46
C THR A 186 -4.00 -18.13 -15.93
N LEU A 187 -3.21 -17.78 -14.92
CA LEU A 187 -2.47 -18.74 -14.09
C LEU A 187 -3.14 -18.86 -12.72
N ALA A 188 -3.46 -20.07 -12.29
CA ALA A 188 -3.97 -20.36 -10.95
C ALA A 188 -3.03 -21.35 -10.24
N VAL A 189 -2.46 -20.93 -9.11
CA VAL A 189 -1.68 -21.77 -8.18
C VAL A 189 -2.57 -22.06 -6.98
N ASP A 190 -2.98 -23.32 -6.82
CA ASP A 190 -4.22 -23.64 -6.12
C ASP A 190 -4.08 -24.92 -5.25
N GLY A 191 -4.02 -24.74 -3.94
CA GLY A 191 -3.92 -25.82 -2.95
C GLY A 191 -2.58 -25.88 -2.23
N ALA A 192 -2.56 -26.43 -1.02
CA ALA A 192 -1.42 -26.38 -0.09
C ALA A 192 -0.12 -27.08 -0.54
N SER A 193 -0.16 -27.86 -1.64
CA SER A 193 1.01 -28.47 -2.28
C SER A 193 1.36 -27.85 -3.63
N ALA A 194 0.62 -26.84 -4.06
CA ALA A 194 0.82 -26.17 -5.33
C ALA A 194 2.03 -25.23 -5.27
N LEU A 195 3.00 -25.46 -6.16
CA LEU A 195 4.18 -24.60 -6.31
C LEU A 195 4.32 -24.22 -7.79
N PHE A 196 4.42 -22.93 -8.07
CA PHE A 196 4.86 -22.40 -9.35
C PHE A 196 6.13 -21.57 -9.15
N ASP A 197 7.17 -21.85 -9.92
CA ASP A 197 8.52 -21.31 -9.72
C ASP A 197 9.08 -20.78 -11.06
N THR A 198 9.51 -19.51 -11.11
CA THR A 198 9.91 -18.84 -12.36
C THR A 198 10.91 -17.69 -12.16
N PRO A 199 11.76 -17.34 -13.14
CA PRO A 199 12.50 -16.08 -13.16
C PRO A 199 11.64 -14.80 -13.26
N GLY A 200 10.32 -14.90 -13.40
CA GLY A 200 9.43 -13.74 -13.39
C GLY A 200 8.25 -13.85 -14.34
N ALA A 201 7.16 -13.14 -14.02
CA ALA A 201 5.92 -13.13 -14.79
C ALA A 201 5.57 -11.75 -15.36
N LEU A 202 5.22 -11.71 -16.65
CA LEU A 202 4.64 -10.56 -17.34
C LEU A 202 3.11 -10.70 -17.35
N ILE A 203 2.46 -10.16 -16.32
CA ILE A 203 1.04 -10.35 -16.00
C ILE A 203 0.23 -9.21 -16.61
N GLY A 204 -0.46 -9.49 -17.72
CA GLY A 204 -1.07 -8.45 -18.55
C GLY A 204 0.00 -7.73 -19.35
N SER A 205 0.50 -8.41 -20.39
CA SER A 205 1.55 -7.85 -21.26
C SER A 205 0.95 -6.78 -22.18
N ILE A 206 0.30 -7.18 -23.27
CA ILE A 206 -0.50 -6.31 -24.16
C ILE A 206 -1.99 -6.71 -24.10
N GLY A 207 -2.29 -7.93 -23.69
CA GLY A 207 -3.63 -8.45 -23.44
C GLY A 207 -4.05 -8.34 -21.98
N ASN A 208 -5.05 -9.11 -21.59
CA ASN A 208 -5.49 -9.22 -20.20
C ASN A 208 -4.82 -10.44 -19.54
N GLY A 209 -4.14 -10.24 -18.41
CA GLY A 209 -3.45 -11.32 -17.71
C GLY A 209 -3.79 -11.38 -16.23
N THR A 210 -4.10 -12.59 -15.76
CA THR A 210 -4.57 -12.88 -14.41
C THR A 210 -3.65 -13.90 -13.72
N LEU A 211 -3.18 -13.59 -12.52
CA LEU A 211 -2.53 -14.52 -11.59
C LEU A 211 -3.40 -14.71 -10.34
N LEU A 212 -3.72 -15.96 -9.99
CA LEU A 212 -4.46 -16.33 -8.79
C LEU A 212 -3.61 -17.27 -7.94
N ILE A 213 -3.41 -16.93 -6.67
CA ILE A 213 -2.65 -17.73 -5.70
C ILE A 213 -3.59 -17.98 -4.53
N ARG A 214 -4.02 -19.23 -4.34
CA ARG A 214 -5.12 -19.55 -3.42
C ARG A 214 -5.01 -20.91 -2.74
N ASN A 215 -5.80 -21.09 -1.68
CA ASN A 215 -5.94 -22.34 -0.94
C ASN A 215 -4.61 -22.93 -0.41
N GLY A 216 -3.63 -22.07 -0.09
CA GLY A 216 -2.29 -22.48 0.36
C GLY A 216 -1.25 -22.63 -0.76
N GLY A 217 -1.59 -22.29 -2.01
CA GLY A 217 -0.65 -22.32 -3.13
C GLY A 217 0.50 -21.32 -2.97
N THR A 218 1.68 -21.67 -3.47
CA THR A 218 2.89 -20.83 -3.46
C THR A 218 3.33 -20.49 -4.88
N PHE A 219 3.34 -19.20 -5.21
CA PHE A 219 4.04 -18.68 -6.39
C PHE A 219 5.39 -18.11 -5.93
N ARG A 220 6.47 -18.46 -6.64
CA ARG A 220 7.78 -17.88 -6.46
C ARG A 220 8.26 -17.23 -7.75
N ASP A 221 8.75 -16.00 -7.63
CA ASP A 221 9.57 -15.37 -8.66
C ASP A 221 10.95 -14.93 -8.17
N HIS A 222 11.87 -14.84 -9.12
CA HIS A 222 13.27 -14.46 -8.96
C HIS A 222 13.62 -13.25 -9.85
N ASP A 223 14.86 -12.76 -9.86
CA ASP A 223 15.40 -11.80 -10.86
C ASP A 223 15.04 -12.19 -12.32
N PRO A 224 14.42 -11.28 -13.15
CA PRO A 224 14.20 -9.83 -12.94
C PRO A 224 12.84 -9.43 -12.34
N GLY A 225 12.16 -10.35 -11.65
CA GLY A 225 10.88 -10.12 -10.98
C GLY A 225 9.68 -10.09 -11.91
N SER A 226 8.51 -9.85 -11.31
CA SER A 226 7.24 -9.78 -12.03
C SER A 226 6.74 -8.36 -12.25
N PHE A 227 6.10 -8.18 -13.40
CA PHE A 227 5.53 -6.92 -13.87
C PHE A 227 4.04 -7.14 -14.14
N ILE A 228 3.20 -6.36 -13.46
CA ILE A 228 1.74 -6.35 -13.62
C ILE A 228 1.38 -5.12 -14.44
N GLY A 229 0.70 -5.27 -15.58
CA GLY A 229 0.42 -4.17 -16.52
C GLY A 229 1.69 -3.66 -17.21
N ALA A 230 2.31 -4.54 -18.00
CA ALA A 230 3.70 -4.38 -18.44
C ALA A 230 3.90 -3.57 -19.73
N PHE A 231 3.05 -3.78 -20.75
CA PHE A 231 3.21 -3.26 -22.12
C PHE A 231 1.89 -2.77 -22.73
N GLY A 232 1.06 -2.08 -21.94
CA GLY A 232 -0.25 -1.58 -22.39
C GLY A 232 -1.44 -2.48 -22.06
N GLY A 233 -1.20 -3.74 -21.68
CA GLY A 233 -2.23 -4.69 -21.25
C GLY A 233 -2.73 -4.48 -19.82
N ASN A 234 -3.85 -5.12 -19.45
CA ASN A 234 -4.39 -5.06 -18.09
C ASN A 234 -3.88 -6.24 -17.27
N GLY A 235 -3.21 -5.96 -16.15
CA GLY A 235 -2.68 -6.97 -15.26
C GLY A 235 -3.43 -7.07 -13.93
N PHE A 236 -3.85 -8.28 -13.55
CA PHE A 236 -4.48 -8.54 -12.26
C PHE A 236 -3.77 -9.69 -11.53
N ALA A 237 -3.49 -9.51 -10.24
CA ALA A 237 -3.02 -10.56 -9.37
C ALA A 237 -3.80 -10.60 -8.05
N SER A 238 -4.02 -11.81 -7.54
CA SER A 238 -4.69 -12.03 -6.26
C SER A 238 -4.05 -13.15 -5.45
N ILE A 239 -3.70 -12.84 -4.20
CA ILE A 239 -3.27 -13.81 -3.18
C ILE A 239 -4.39 -13.89 -2.14
N THR A 240 -5.01 -15.05 -1.96
CA THR A 240 -6.21 -15.18 -1.11
C THR A 240 -6.27 -16.48 -0.30
N GLY A 241 -6.70 -16.35 0.95
CA GLY A 241 -6.80 -17.46 1.90
C GLY A 241 -5.49 -17.75 2.64
N ALA A 242 -5.61 -18.34 3.84
CA ALA A 242 -4.49 -18.60 4.71
C ALA A 242 -3.42 -19.48 4.05
N ASN A 243 -2.16 -19.20 4.35
CA ASN A 243 -0.95 -19.84 3.82
C ASN A 243 -0.71 -19.66 2.30
N SER A 244 -1.63 -19.05 1.54
CA SER A 244 -1.37 -18.67 0.14
C SER A 244 -0.25 -17.62 0.10
N LEU A 245 0.79 -17.88 -0.70
CA LEU A 245 2.06 -17.15 -0.64
C LEU A 245 2.52 -16.71 -2.04
N TRP A 246 2.84 -15.44 -2.19
CA TRP A 246 3.79 -14.97 -3.19
C TRP A 246 5.13 -14.72 -2.49
N GLN A 247 6.18 -15.46 -2.90
CA GLN A 247 7.57 -15.20 -2.50
C GLN A 247 8.33 -14.59 -3.68
N SER A 248 9.04 -13.48 -3.47
CA SER A 248 9.90 -12.86 -4.48
C SER A 248 11.31 -12.63 -3.92
N ASP A 249 12.37 -12.83 -4.71
CA ASP A 249 13.70 -12.28 -4.38
C ASP A 249 14.04 -10.96 -5.09
N PHE A 250 13.12 -10.45 -5.91
CA PHE A 250 13.26 -9.18 -6.62
C PHE A 250 12.15 -8.18 -6.25
N GLY A 251 12.22 -6.95 -6.77
CA GLY A 251 11.12 -6.00 -6.68
C GLY A 251 9.95 -6.43 -7.57
N THR A 252 8.71 -6.25 -7.11
CA THR A 252 7.51 -6.44 -7.94
C THR A 252 6.98 -5.09 -8.42
N TYR A 253 6.61 -5.01 -9.70
CA TYR A 253 6.22 -3.76 -10.36
C TYR A 253 4.73 -3.79 -10.72
N ILE A 254 3.94 -2.94 -10.05
CA ILE A 254 2.48 -2.92 -10.15
C ILE A 254 2.07 -1.69 -10.98
N GLY A 255 1.70 -1.91 -12.23
CA GLY A 255 1.33 -0.85 -13.17
C GLY A 255 2.58 -0.22 -13.75
N GLN A 256 3.31 -1.01 -14.55
CA GLN A 256 4.57 -0.58 -15.16
C GLN A 256 4.34 0.46 -16.27
N GLN A 257 3.41 0.17 -17.20
CA GLN A 257 3.02 1.07 -18.30
C GLN A 257 1.51 1.27 -18.41
N SER A 258 0.71 0.42 -17.76
CA SER A 258 -0.75 0.36 -17.91
C SER A 258 -1.44 0.05 -16.58
N PRO A 259 -2.78 0.11 -16.49
CA PRO A 259 -3.51 -0.17 -15.27
C PRO A 259 -3.27 -1.59 -14.74
N ALA A 260 -3.00 -1.68 -13.43
CA ALA A 260 -2.72 -2.94 -12.75
C ALA A 260 -3.31 -2.98 -11.33
N THR A 261 -3.57 -4.19 -10.84
CA THR A 261 -3.99 -4.40 -9.44
C THR A 261 -3.37 -5.68 -8.85
N LEU A 262 -2.77 -5.54 -7.66
CA LEU A 262 -2.47 -6.66 -6.76
C LEU A 262 -3.47 -6.62 -5.58
N SER A 263 -4.04 -7.77 -5.26
CA SER A 263 -4.88 -7.96 -4.07
C SER A 263 -4.31 -9.03 -3.14
N ILE A 264 -4.33 -8.77 -1.83
CA ILE A 264 -3.86 -9.70 -0.79
C ILE A 264 -4.94 -9.78 0.29
N SER A 265 -5.54 -10.95 0.52
CA SER A 265 -6.65 -11.07 1.46
C SER A 265 -6.70 -12.36 2.27
N SER A 266 -7.44 -12.31 3.38
CA SER A 266 -7.79 -13.50 4.19
C SER A 266 -6.57 -14.28 4.69
N ALA A 267 -5.64 -13.58 5.36
CA ALA A 267 -4.36 -14.08 5.86
C ALA A 267 -3.37 -14.61 4.80
N ALA A 268 -3.58 -14.33 3.52
CA ALA A 268 -2.58 -14.52 2.46
C ALA A 268 -1.39 -13.56 2.61
N ARG A 269 -0.24 -13.93 2.03
CA ARG A 269 1.03 -13.22 2.20
C ARG A 269 1.74 -12.92 0.88
N PHE A 270 2.26 -11.70 0.75
CA PHE A 270 3.35 -11.35 -0.17
C PHE A 270 4.63 -11.17 0.66
N VAL A 271 5.74 -11.78 0.24
CA VAL A 271 7.04 -11.69 0.92
C VAL A 271 8.15 -11.48 -0.10
N GLN A 272 8.73 -10.28 -0.11
CA GLN A 272 9.96 -9.99 -0.84
C GLN A 272 11.17 -10.21 0.08
N THR A 273 12.08 -11.10 -0.30
CA THR A 273 13.26 -11.48 0.51
C THR A 273 14.58 -10.85 0.06
N GLY A 274 14.69 -10.38 -1.19
CA GLY A 274 15.90 -9.72 -1.69
C GLY A 274 15.89 -8.20 -1.55
N SER A 275 17.07 -7.60 -1.54
CA SER A 275 17.35 -6.17 -1.37
C SER A 275 18.58 -5.84 -2.23
N PRO A 276 18.70 -4.67 -2.88
CA PRO A 276 17.97 -3.42 -2.64
C PRO A 276 16.71 -3.19 -3.51
N PHE A 277 16.33 -4.15 -4.35
CA PHE A 277 15.28 -3.97 -5.36
C PHE A 277 13.93 -3.56 -4.72
N SER A 278 13.34 -2.46 -5.17
CA SER A 278 12.15 -1.87 -4.54
C SER A 278 10.86 -2.40 -5.18
N THR A 279 9.81 -2.60 -4.38
CA THR A 279 8.45 -2.87 -4.89
C THR A 279 7.73 -1.54 -5.13
N ALA A 280 7.13 -1.36 -6.31
CA ALA A 280 6.66 -0.05 -6.79
C ALA A 280 5.28 -0.11 -7.46
N LEU A 281 4.46 0.91 -7.23
CA LEU A 281 3.14 1.11 -7.83
C LEU A 281 3.13 2.34 -8.75
N GLY A 282 2.55 2.21 -9.95
CA GLY A 282 2.43 3.31 -10.92
C GLY A 282 3.83 3.75 -11.35
N VAL A 283 4.53 2.87 -12.06
CA VAL A 283 5.99 2.94 -12.15
C VAL A 283 6.44 4.01 -13.13
N LEU A 284 5.93 3.98 -14.37
CA LEU A 284 6.25 4.99 -15.38
C LEU A 284 5.13 6.05 -15.48
N ALA A 285 5.48 7.22 -16.04
CA ALA A 285 4.56 8.33 -16.20
C ALA A 285 3.26 7.92 -16.94
N GLY A 286 2.11 8.21 -16.34
CA GLY A 286 0.78 7.83 -16.85
C GLY A 286 0.32 6.41 -16.48
N ALA A 287 1.21 5.52 -16.01
CA ALA A 287 0.81 4.20 -15.54
C ALA A 287 0.06 4.27 -14.19
N THR A 288 -0.76 3.27 -13.89
CA THR A 288 -1.57 3.23 -12.65
C THR A 288 -1.45 1.88 -11.93
N GLY A 289 -0.88 1.89 -10.73
CA GLY A 289 -0.74 0.72 -9.86
C GLY A 289 -1.66 0.77 -8.66
N THR A 290 -2.37 -0.32 -8.38
CA THR A 290 -3.23 -0.45 -7.18
C THR A 290 -2.84 -1.66 -6.34
N LEU A 291 -2.71 -1.47 -5.03
CA LEU A 291 -2.54 -2.52 -4.02
C LEU A 291 -3.72 -2.50 -3.04
N LEU A 292 -4.40 -3.63 -2.91
CA LEU A 292 -5.52 -3.82 -1.99
C LEU A 292 -5.17 -4.90 -0.96
N ILE A 293 -5.06 -4.54 0.31
CA ILE A 293 -4.81 -5.47 1.41
C ILE A 293 -6.04 -5.51 2.32
N ASN A 294 -6.67 -6.68 2.47
CA ASN A 294 -7.82 -6.89 3.34
C ASN A 294 -7.61 -8.10 4.25
N GLY A 295 -7.05 -7.86 5.44
CA GLY A 295 -6.63 -8.91 6.37
C GLY A 295 -5.51 -9.82 5.84
N GLY A 296 -4.78 -9.38 4.81
CA GLY A 296 -3.56 -10.03 4.30
C GLY A 296 -2.30 -9.29 4.77
N GLY A 297 -1.11 -9.79 4.41
CA GLY A 297 0.16 -9.15 4.76
C GLY A 297 1.13 -8.99 3.59
N MET A 298 1.78 -7.84 3.51
CA MET A 298 2.94 -7.58 2.63
C MET A 298 4.18 -7.33 3.49
N ASN A 299 5.25 -8.07 3.26
CA ASN A 299 6.54 -7.89 3.95
C ASN A 299 7.66 -7.74 2.93
N LEU A 300 8.42 -6.65 3.01
CA LEU A 300 9.42 -6.25 2.03
C LEU A 300 10.80 -6.04 2.68
N ALA A 301 11.81 -6.75 2.19
CA ALA A 301 13.23 -6.51 2.48
C ALA A 301 13.78 -5.20 1.86
N ALA A 302 12.93 -4.40 1.21
CA ALA A 302 13.24 -3.11 0.61
C ALA A 302 12.05 -2.15 0.75
N GLN A 303 12.23 -0.95 0.20
CA GLN A 303 11.28 0.16 0.29
C GLN A 303 10.05 -0.07 -0.59
N LEU A 304 8.90 0.47 -0.17
CA LEU A 304 7.67 0.52 -0.96
C LEU A 304 7.52 1.91 -1.59
N SER A 305 7.33 1.97 -2.91
CA SER A 305 6.99 3.21 -3.63
C SER A 305 5.53 3.20 -4.10
N VAL A 306 4.78 4.21 -3.71
CA VAL A 306 3.37 4.41 -4.06
C VAL A 306 3.27 5.63 -4.98
N GLY A 307 3.23 5.39 -6.28
CA GLY A 307 3.36 6.43 -7.31
C GLY A 307 4.84 6.78 -7.47
N ASN A 308 5.55 6.01 -8.28
CA ASN A 308 6.98 6.19 -8.54
C ASN A 308 7.18 7.34 -9.56
N GLU A 309 6.82 7.17 -10.83
CA GLU A 309 6.62 8.31 -11.77
C GLU A 309 5.16 8.46 -12.25
N GLY A 310 4.32 7.46 -11.99
CA GLY A 310 2.90 7.41 -12.35
C GLY A 310 1.96 7.62 -11.15
N SER A 311 0.79 6.97 -11.20
CA SER A 311 -0.20 7.00 -10.11
C SER A 311 -0.20 5.69 -9.32
N GLY A 312 0.04 5.76 -8.01
CA GLY A 312 -0.03 4.61 -7.11
C GLY A 312 -1.11 4.77 -6.06
N SER A 313 -1.84 3.68 -5.77
CA SER A 313 -2.90 3.65 -4.76
C SER A 313 -2.76 2.42 -3.85
N VAL A 314 -2.75 2.62 -2.54
CA VAL A 314 -2.75 1.56 -1.53
C VAL A 314 -3.96 1.70 -0.62
N SER A 315 -4.68 0.60 -0.40
CA SER A 315 -5.71 0.49 0.64
C SER A 315 -5.38 -0.67 1.57
N VAL A 316 -5.31 -0.39 2.88
CA VAL A 316 -5.04 -1.38 3.93
C VAL A 316 -6.21 -1.40 4.92
N ILE A 317 -6.96 -2.50 4.91
CA ILE A 317 -8.17 -2.69 5.72
C ILE A 317 -8.22 -4.06 6.40
N GLY A 318 -9.14 -4.23 7.34
CA GLY A 318 -9.47 -5.54 7.92
C GLY A 318 -8.35 -6.20 8.72
N GLY A 319 -7.46 -5.42 9.35
CA GLY A 319 -6.27 -5.95 10.03
C GLY A 319 -5.10 -6.24 9.07
N GLY A 320 -5.13 -5.70 7.85
CA GLY A 320 -4.07 -5.88 6.86
C GLY A 320 -2.75 -5.22 7.26
N THR A 321 -1.61 -5.79 6.84
CA THR A 321 -0.29 -5.32 7.28
C THR A 321 0.67 -5.02 6.13
N ILE A 322 1.45 -3.94 6.27
CA ILE A 322 2.62 -3.64 5.44
C ILE A 322 3.84 -3.51 6.35
N ILE A 323 4.88 -4.29 6.06
CA ILE A 323 6.22 -4.12 6.62
C ILE A 323 7.14 -3.78 5.45
N SER A 324 7.87 -2.67 5.53
CA SER A 324 8.90 -2.31 4.54
C SER A 324 10.19 -1.83 5.20
N ALA A 325 11.33 -2.11 4.57
CA ALA A 325 12.65 -1.79 5.06
C ALA A 325 13.38 -0.78 4.15
N LYS A 326 14.23 0.08 4.70
CA LYS A 326 15.01 1.03 3.89
C LYS A 326 16.16 0.31 3.14
N ALA A 327 16.25 0.51 1.83
CA ALA A 327 17.11 -0.27 0.93
C ALA A 327 18.44 0.43 0.63
N ALA A 328 19.20 0.75 1.70
CA ALA A 328 20.33 1.71 1.72
C ALA A 328 19.96 3.20 1.49
N SER A 329 18.67 3.50 1.25
CA SER A 329 18.09 4.82 1.50
C SER A 329 17.87 5.05 3.01
N ASP A 330 17.47 6.26 3.41
CA ASP A 330 16.93 6.52 4.75
C ASP A 330 15.41 6.28 4.87
N THR A 331 14.73 5.98 3.77
CA THR A 331 13.26 6.00 3.65
C THR A 331 12.72 4.61 3.35
N HIS A 332 11.79 4.10 4.16
CA HIS A 332 11.17 2.78 3.96
C HIS A 332 9.89 2.83 3.10
N GLY A 333 9.32 4.03 2.92
CA GLY A 333 8.07 4.25 2.20
C GLY A 333 8.01 5.61 1.52
N PHE A 334 7.68 5.62 0.22
CA PHE A 334 7.49 6.82 -0.59
C PHE A 334 6.05 6.88 -1.09
N ILE A 335 5.45 8.06 -1.04
CA ILE A 335 4.10 8.33 -1.54
C ILE A 335 4.18 9.55 -2.45
N GLY A 336 4.09 9.37 -3.77
CA GLY A 336 4.40 10.40 -4.76
C GLY A 336 5.91 10.68 -4.81
N GLU A 337 6.67 9.69 -5.29
CA GLU A 337 8.13 9.70 -5.28
C GLU A 337 8.70 10.73 -6.27
N GLY A 338 8.48 10.54 -7.57
CA GLY A 338 8.93 11.41 -8.65
C GLY A 338 8.06 12.66 -8.85
N THR A 339 8.59 13.67 -9.54
CA THR A 339 8.08 15.05 -9.55
C THR A 339 6.63 15.21 -10.02
N ASN A 340 6.18 14.35 -10.94
CA ASN A 340 4.80 14.36 -11.46
C ASN A 340 3.93 13.22 -10.89
N ALA A 341 4.49 12.38 -10.02
CA ALA A 341 3.83 11.20 -9.50
C ALA A 341 2.70 11.55 -8.51
N ILE A 342 1.71 10.66 -8.43
CA ILE A 342 0.58 10.77 -7.50
C ILE A 342 0.54 9.51 -6.65
N GLY A 343 0.91 9.62 -5.38
CA GLY A 343 0.75 8.56 -4.40
C GLY A 343 -0.46 8.78 -3.51
N SER A 344 -1.27 7.75 -3.32
CA SER A 344 -2.37 7.74 -2.35
C SER A 344 -2.33 6.50 -1.48
N VAL A 345 -2.43 6.67 -0.17
CA VAL A 345 -2.45 5.59 0.81
C VAL A 345 -3.59 5.82 1.81
N SER A 346 -4.41 4.80 2.01
CA SER A 346 -5.45 4.78 3.04
C SER A 346 -5.27 3.56 3.95
N LEU A 347 -5.21 3.79 5.26
CA LEU A 347 -5.27 2.73 6.27
C LEU A 347 -6.50 2.94 7.14
N SER A 348 -7.33 1.92 7.29
CA SER A 348 -8.58 1.97 8.05
C SER A 348 -8.84 0.65 8.78
N GLY A 349 -9.40 0.74 9.98
CA GLY A 349 -9.79 -0.40 10.81
C GLY A 349 -8.70 -0.84 11.79
N ALA A 350 -9.12 -1.26 12.98
CA ALA A 350 -8.24 -1.73 14.03
C ALA A 350 -7.29 -2.85 13.55
N GLY A 351 -6.01 -2.73 13.89
CA GLY A 351 -4.96 -3.66 13.48
C GLY A 351 -4.40 -3.44 12.08
N SER A 352 -5.10 -2.70 11.20
CA SER A 352 -4.56 -2.32 9.88
C SER A 352 -3.33 -1.44 10.07
N ASN A 353 -2.17 -1.78 9.47
CA ASN A 353 -0.93 -1.07 9.76
C ASN A 353 0.08 -0.98 8.62
N TRP A 354 0.96 0.02 8.70
CA TRP A 354 2.22 0.10 7.97
C TRP A 354 3.37 0.45 8.92
N THR A 355 4.38 -0.41 9.00
CA THR A 355 5.56 -0.23 9.87
C THR A 355 6.85 -0.34 9.05
N GLY A 356 7.87 0.43 9.41
CA GLY A 356 9.22 0.26 8.85
C GLY A 356 10.35 0.91 9.64
N ASN A 357 11.58 0.69 9.18
CA ASN A 357 12.82 0.98 9.91
C ASN A 357 13.55 2.26 9.44
N GLY A 358 12.83 3.19 8.80
CA GLY A 358 13.38 4.45 8.28
C GLY A 358 12.33 5.55 8.29
N ALA A 359 12.53 6.58 7.48
CA ALA A 359 11.53 7.63 7.26
C ALA A 359 10.37 7.18 6.37
N LEU A 360 9.19 7.78 6.58
CA LEU A 360 8.05 7.73 5.67
C LEU A 360 7.89 9.09 4.99
N ALA A 361 7.92 9.12 3.64
CA ALA A 361 7.86 10.34 2.85
C ALA A 361 6.51 10.51 2.13
N VAL A 362 5.73 11.50 2.57
CA VAL A 362 4.40 11.86 2.03
C VAL A 362 4.55 13.06 1.09
N GLY A 363 4.55 12.81 -0.23
CA GLY A 363 4.83 13.81 -1.27
C GLY A 363 6.32 14.11 -1.32
N TYR A 364 7.12 13.21 -1.89
CA TYR A 364 8.58 13.30 -1.84
C TYR A 364 9.12 14.37 -2.80
N LEU A 365 9.03 14.13 -4.12
CA LEU A 365 9.11 15.17 -5.16
C LEU A 365 7.74 15.46 -5.78
N GLY A 366 6.82 14.49 -5.74
CA GLY A 366 5.48 14.57 -6.33
C GLY A 366 4.37 14.88 -5.32
N ARG A 367 3.13 14.52 -5.68
CA ARG A 367 1.97 14.66 -4.78
C ARG A 367 1.75 13.36 -4.00
N GLY A 368 1.76 13.43 -2.68
CA GLY A 368 1.46 12.31 -1.80
C GLY A 368 0.33 12.61 -0.84
N THR A 369 -0.59 11.67 -0.67
CA THR A 369 -1.67 11.75 0.33
C THR A 369 -1.71 10.49 1.18
N ILE A 370 -1.67 10.63 2.51
CA ILE A 370 -1.92 9.53 3.46
C ILE A 370 -3.11 9.85 4.37
N THR A 371 -4.02 8.90 4.52
CA THR A 371 -5.07 8.91 5.54
C THR A 371 -4.92 7.71 6.46
N ILE A 372 -4.94 7.95 7.77
CA ILE A 372 -4.85 6.95 8.83
C ILE A 372 -6.11 7.09 9.68
N ALA A 373 -6.97 6.07 9.66
CA ALA A 373 -8.33 6.14 10.18
C ALA A 373 -8.73 4.90 11.00
N ASP A 374 -9.81 5.04 11.78
CA ASP A 374 -10.61 3.95 12.35
C ASP A 374 -9.79 2.91 13.15
N GLY A 375 -8.79 3.37 13.92
CA GLY A 375 -7.90 2.53 14.72
C GLY A 375 -6.68 1.94 13.98
N ALA A 376 -6.42 2.34 12.73
CA ALA A 376 -5.23 1.94 11.99
C ALA A 376 -3.96 2.66 12.49
N THR A 377 -2.78 2.05 12.29
CA THR A 377 -1.51 2.56 12.81
C THR A 377 -0.41 2.68 11.74
N VAL A 378 0.41 3.74 11.86
CA VAL A 378 1.62 3.92 11.05
C VAL A 378 2.80 4.18 11.96
N ASN A 379 3.89 3.43 11.76
CA ASN A 379 5.12 3.52 12.56
C ASN A 379 6.33 3.75 11.65
N SER A 380 7.07 4.83 11.89
CA SER A 380 8.32 5.14 11.19
C SER A 380 9.39 5.69 12.15
N VAL A 381 10.63 5.83 11.67
CA VAL A 381 11.69 6.52 12.41
C VAL A 381 11.52 8.05 12.28
N GLN A 382 11.10 8.53 11.11
CA GLN A 382 10.72 9.93 10.87
C GLN A 382 9.47 10.00 10.01
N GLY A 383 8.69 11.06 10.16
CA GLY A 383 7.67 11.45 9.18
C GLY A 383 8.13 12.68 8.40
N HIS A 384 8.14 12.62 7.06
CA HIS A 384 8.33 13.80 6.23
C HIS A 384 7.08 14.04 5.37
N VAL A 385 6.51 15.24 5.45
CA VAL A 385 5.40 15.69 4.60
C VAL A 385 5.93 16.81 3.71
N ALA A 386 5.88 16.63 2.38
CA ALA A 386 6.53 17.49 1.39
C ALA A 386 8.04 17.70 1.60
N ARG A 387 8.84 16.62 1.64
CA ARG A 387 10.28 16.71 2.00
C ARG A 387 11.06 17.67 1.10
N TYR A 388 10.85 17.64 -0.21
CA TYR A 388 11.55 18.51 -1.16
C TYR A 388 10.63 19.57 -1.75
N PHE A 389 11.23 20.64 -2.28
CA PHE A 389 10.55 21.87 -2.71
C PHE A 389 9.41 21.67 -3.74
N SER A 390 9.50 20.67 -4.63
CA SER A 390 8.42 20.34 -5.58
C SER A 390 7.30 19.49 -4.97
N GLY A 391 7.58 18.84 -3.84
CA GLY A 391 6.69 17.92 -3.15
C GLY A 391 5.42 18.59 -2.64
N ARG A 392 4.31 17.84 -2.65
CA ARG A 392 3.01 18.27 -2.14
C ARG A 392 2.41 17.17 -1.27
N GLY A 393 2.59 17.31 0.04
CA GLY A 393 2.28 16.27 1.03
C GLY A 393 1.03 16.59 1.84
N PHE A 394 0.12 15.63 1.96
CA PHE A 394 -1.07 15.76 2.79
C PHE A 394 -1.21 14.53 3.69
N ALA A 395 -1.14 14.74 5.00
CA ALA A 395 -1.32 13.71 6.02
C ALA A 395 -2.55 14.01 6.87
N ARG A 396 -3.41 13.00 7.06
CA ARG A 396 -4.63 13.09 7.86
C ARG A 396 -4.74 11.91 8.81
N VAL A 397 -4.73 12.19 10.12
CA VAL A 397 -4.85 11.18 11.19
C VAL A 397 -6.19 11.40 11.90
N GLN A 398 -7.08 10.42 11.90
CA GLN A 398 -8.45 10.61 12.40
C GLN A 398 -9.11 9.36 12.95
N THR A 399 -10.24 9.52 13.63
CA THR A 399 -11.12 8.41 14.06
C THR A 399 -10.37 7.32 14.85
N GLY A 400 -9.54 7.71 15.81
CA GLY A 400 -8.70 6.76 16.58
C GLY A 400 -7.47 6.22 15.84
N GLY A 401 -7.21 6.64 14.59
CA GLY A 401 -5.98 6.31 13.87
C GLY A 401 -4.74 6.97 14.50
N ARG A 402 -3.55 6.39 14.30
CA ARG A 402 -2.31 6.82 14.97
C ARG A 402 -1.10 6.84 14.03
N TRP A 403 -0.31 7.91 14.07
CA TRP A 403 1.03 7.97 13.45
C TRP A 403 2.09 8.22 14.52
N THR A 404 2.99 7.26 14.69
CA THR A 404 4.14 7.34 15.59
C THR A 404 5.44 7.44 14.78
N ALA A 405 6.26 8.46 15.08
CA ALA A 405 7.57 8.68 14.48
C ALA A 405 8.62 8.95 15.57
N THR A 406 9.58 8.03 15.75
CA THR A 406 10.49 8.05 16.92
C THR A 406 11.39 9.29 16.98
N ASN A 407 11.86 9.75 15.83
CA ASN A 407 12.80 10.86 15.66
C ASN A 407 12.10 12.10 15.05
N GLY A 408 10.79 12.23 15.24
CA GLY A 408 10.01 13.42 14.92
C GLY A 408 9.29 13.42 13.57
N ILE A 409 8.48 14.45 13.37
CA ILE A 409 7.68 14.68 12.16
C ILE A 409 7.94 16.09 11.63
N PHE A 410 8.25 16.16 10.34
CA PHE A 410 8.67 17.37 9.63
C PHE A 410 7.65 17.68 8.54
N VAL A 411 7.03 18.85 8.63
CA VAL A 411 5.93 19.29 7.78
C VAL A 411 6.43 20.45 6.93
N GLY A 412 6.60 20.22 5.63
CA GLY A 412 7.12 21.17 4.64
C GLY A 412 8.64 21.11 4.46
N GLY A 413 9.27 19.96 4.69
CA GLY A 413 10.72 19.76 4.62
C GLY A 413 11.21 18.60 5.47
N ASP A 414 12.47 18.69 5.92
CA ASP A 414 13.03 17.82 6.97
C ASP A 414 13.59 18.63 8.16
N HIS A 415 14.43 18.01 9.00
CA HIS A 415 15.00 18.66 10.17
C HIS A 415 15.92 19.84 9.79
N THR A 416 16.55 19.80 8.62
CA THR A 416 17.53 20.80 8.13
C THR A 416 17.03 21.65 6.96
N GLU A 417 16.42 21.07 5.93
CA GLU A 417 16.17 21.76 4.64
C GLU A 417 14.69 22.10 4.39
N GLN A 418 14.45 23.19 3.63
CA GLN A 418 13.12 23.66 3.23
C GLN A 418 12.55 22.81 2.09
N GLY A 419 11.39 22.20 2.33
CA GLY A 419 10.62 21.44 1.37
C GLY A 419 9.44 22.19 0.77
N GLY A 420 8.50 21.45 0.20
CA GLY A 420 7.35 21.96 -0.53
C GLY A 420 6.10 22.16 0.34
N LEU A 421 4.95 22.33 -0.30
CA LEU A 421 3.68 22.61 0.38
C LEU A 421 3.16 21.37 1.13
N ALA A 422 3.02 21.48 2.44
CA ALA A 422 2.62 20.39 3.32
C ALA A 422 1.43 20.73 4.22
N THR A 423 0.58 19.74 4.45
CA THR A 423 -0.43 19.81 5.50
C THR A 423 -0.44 18.52 6.32
N LEU A 424 -0.25 18.64 7.64
CA LEU A 424 -0.56 17.61 8.62
C LEU A 424 -1.83 18.03 9.36
N SER A 425 -2.80 17.12 9.47
CA SER A 425 -4.08 17.36 10.13
C SER A 425 -4.46 16.18 11.03
N PHE A 426 -4.96 16.47 12.23
CA PHE A 426 -5.39 15.43 13.16
C PHE A 426 -6.62 15.82 13.99
N ALA A 427 -7.57 14.90 14.12
CA ALA A 427 -8.94 15.13 14.60
C ALA A 427 -9.59 13.85 15.16
N ASN A 428 -10.67 13.95 15.93
CA ASN A 428 -11.56 12.82 16.27
C ASN A 428 -10.82 11.58 16.85
N ALA A 429 -10.10 11.72 17.96
CA ALA A 429 -9.17 10.74 18.55
C ALA A 429 -7.99 10.32 17.62
N GLY A 430 -7.76 11.03 16.52
CA GLY A 430 -6.59 10.86 15.68
C GLY A 430 -5.33 11.37 16.39
N ARG A 431 -4.36 10.47 16.60
CA ARG A 431 -3.19 10.68 17.46
C ARG A 431 -1.88 10.79 16.68
N VAL A 432 -1.16 11.89 16.88
CA VAL A 432 0.17 12.16 16.30
C VAL A 432 1.22 12.10 17.39
N GLU A 433 2.27 11.29 17.18
CA GLU A 433 3.36 11.11 18.14
C GLU A 433 4.70 11.36 17.47
N ALA A 434 5.31 12.49 17.79
CA ALA A 434 6.57 12.94 17.20
C ALA A 434 7.64 12.94 18.29
N GLY A 435 8.30 11.79 18.48
CA GLY A 435 9.00 11.43 19.71
C GLY A 435 10.06 12.43 20.19
N SER A 436 10.82 13.04 19.27
CA SER A 436 11.74 14.14 19.58
C SER A 436 11.14 15.53 19.33
N MET A 437 10.51 15.74 18.19
CA MET A 437 10.10 17.06 17.71
C MET A 437 9.00 16.98 16.63
N LEU A 438 8.01 17.86 16.72
CA LEU A 438 7.10 18.22 15.62
C LEU A 438 7.52 19.58 15.03
N LYS A 439 7.87 19.61 13.73
CA LYS A 439 8.42 20.81 13.07
C LYS A 439 7.58 21.26 11.89
N ALA A 440 7.08 22.50 11.91
CA ALA A 440 6.49 23.17 10.75
C ALA A 440 7.55 24.05 10.07
N ARG A 441 7.88 23.72 8.83
CA ARG A 441 8.68 24.55 7.91
C ARG A 441 7.84 25.68 7.33
N GLN A 442 8.46 26.64 6.62
CA GLN A 442 7.76 27.81 6.04
C GLN A 442 6.56 27.40 5.15
N ALA A 443 6.74 26.40 4.29
CA ALA A 443 5.69 25.83 3.45
C ALA A 443 4.81 24.75 4.15
N GLY A 444 4.98 24.59 5.47
CA GLY A 444 4.31 23.62 6.31
C GLY A 444 3.11 24.19 7.07
N THR A 445 2.06 23.38 7.18
CA THR A 445 0.82 23.71 7.91
C THR A 445 0.41 22.54 8.81
N ILE A 446 0.22 22.80 10.09
CA ILE A 446 -0.22 21.83 11.11
C ILE A 446 -1.59 22.25 11.63
N LEU A 447 -2.58 21.36 11.55
CA LEU A 447 -3.96 21.62 11.94
C LEU A 447 -4.41 20.64 13.04
N TRP A 448 -4.37 21.09 14.30
CA TRP A 448 -4.89 20.34 15.45
C TRP A 448 -6.37 20.61 15.60
N GLN A 449 -7.21 19.69 15.13
CA GLN A 449 -8.66 19.84 15.08
C GLN A 449 -9.35 19.21 16.30
N SER A 450 -10.68 19.37 16.41
CA SER A 450 -11.46 18.90 17.55
C SER A 450 -11.23 17.39 17.81
N GLY A 451 -11.01 17.05 19.07
CA GLY A 451 -10.69 15.69 19.50
C GLY A 451 -9.37 15.09 18.99
N GLY A 452 -8.53 15.81 18.24
CA GLY A 452 -7.19 15.30 17.88
C GLY A 452 -6.26 15.21 19.10
N GLU A 453 -5.28 14.31 19.06
CA GLU A 453 -4.26 14.16 20.11
C GLU A 453 -2.84 14.37 19.56
N LEU A 454 -1.98 15.03 20.34
CA LEU A 454 -0.58 15.25 20.03
C LEU A 454 0.30 14.84 21.22
N GLU A 455 1.39 14.13 20.95
CA GLU A 455 2.47 13.85 21.89
C GLU A 455 3.81 14.18 21.23
N THR A 456 4.58 15.11 21.81
CA THR A 456 5.92 15.47 21.34
C THR A 456 6.71 16.20 22.44
N SER A 457 8.02 16.02 22.48
CA SER A 457 8.88 16.76 23.43
C SER A 457 9.15 18.21 23.01
N ALA A 458 9.06 18.53 21.72
CA ALA A 458 9.38 19.87 21.22
C ALA A 458 8.54 20.28 19.99
N VAL A 459 8.27 21.57 19.87
CA VAL A 459 7.65 22.18 18.67
C VAL A 459 8.54 23.31 18.13
N GLU A 460 8.81 23.27 16.83
CA GLU A 460 9.59 24.29 16.11
C GLU A 460 8.80 24.78 14.88
N LEU A 461 8.54 26.10 14.80
CA LEU A 461 7.62 26.70 13.82
C LEU A 461 8.29 27.81 13.00
N LEU A 462 8.73 27.47 11.78
CA LEU A 462 9.05 28.43 10.71
C LEU A 462 7.86 28.70 9.79
N GLY A 463 6.82 27.87 9.88
CA GLY A 463 5.52 28.08 9.23
C GLY A 463 4.38 27.99 10.24
N PHE A 464 3.24 27.43 9.83
CA PHE A 464 1.98 27.63 10.52
C PHE A 464 1.52 26.40 11.31
N MET A 465 1.16 26.60 12.59
CA MET A 465 0.38 25.66 13.39
C MET A 465 -0.86 26.35 13.95
N SER A 466 -2.03 25.71 13.86
CA SER A 466 -3.24 26.18 14.55
C SER A 466 -4.00 25.09 15.26
N MET A 467 -4.72 25.51 16.31
CA MET A 467 -5.68 24.71 17.05
C MET A 467 -7.11 25.15 16.69
N SER A 468 -8.03 24.20 16.51
CA SER A 468 -9.45 24.53 16.32
C SER A 468 -10.06 25.13 17.60
N PRO A 469 -11.13 25.93 17.52
CA PRO A 469 -11.91 26.31 18.69
C PRO A 469 -12.34 25.12 19.55
N GLY A 470 -12.50 25.34 20.85
CA GLY A 470 -13.00 24.37 21.82
C GLY A 470 -12.59 24.64 23.26
N ARG A 471 -11.48 25.36 23.49
CA ARG A 471 -10.82 25.53 24.80
C ARG A 471 -10.43 24.21 25.48
N ASP A 472 -10.29 23.15 24.68
CA ASP A 472 -10.08 21.76 25.09
C ASP A 472 -8.64 21.27 24.88
N LYS A 473 -7.76 22.11 24.31
CA LYS A 473 -6.38 21.73 23.93
C LYS A 473 -5.34 22.46 24.78
N VAL A 474 -4.31 21.71 25.16
CA VAL A 474 -3.09 22.26 25.74
C VAL A 474 -1.90 21.65 24.99
N LEU A 475 -1.12 22.48 24.30
CA LEU A 475 0.17 22.04 23.76
C LEU A 475 1.17 21.93 24.92
N ALA A 476 1.44 20.72 25.39
CA ALA A 476 2.48 20.45 26.38
C ALA A 476 3.78 20.03 25.67
N VAL A 477 4.87 20.77 25.90
CA VAL A 477 6.21 20.52 25.34
C VAL A 477 7.30 20.92 26.33
N ALA A 478 8.51 20.37 26.20
CA ALA A 478 9.69 20.84 26.92
C ALA A 478 10.41 22.00 26.19
N THR A 479 10.12 22.20 24.91
CA THR A 479 10.66 23.30 24.09
C THR A 479 9.63 23.77 23.07
N LEU A 480 9.39 25.08 23.03
CA LEU A 480 8.67 25.77 21.97
C LEU A 480 9.63 26.79 21.33
N SER A 481 9.68 26.85 20.00
CA SER A 481 10.47 27.83 19.26
C SER A 481 9.72 28.27 18.00
N ILE A 482 9.67 29.58 17.74
CA ILE A 482 9.00 30.16 16.57
C ILE A 482 9.98 31.09 15.86
N GLU A 483 10.13 30.91 14.55
CA GLU A 483 10.99 31.77 13.71
C GLU A 483 10.13 32.87 13.08
N THR A 484 9.91 33.93 13.87
CA THR A 484 9.06 35.07 13.49
C THR A 484 9.57 35.81 12.26
N ALA A 485 10.88 35.86 12.03
CA ALA A 485 11.47 36.53 10.87
C ALA A 485 11.18 35.81 9.54
N THR A 486 10.77 34.54 9.58
CA THR A 486 10.29 33.80 8.39
C THR A 486 8.77 33.60 8.34
N GLY A 487 8.03 34.19 9.28
CA GLY A 487 6.57 34.10 9.33
C GLY A 487 6.04 32.88 10.11
N GLY A 488 6.84 32.30 11.01
CA GLY A 488 6.38 31.25 11.92
C GLY A 488 5.20 31.70 12.80
N VAL A 489 4.21 30.84 13.00
CA VAL A 489 2.99 31.16 13.76
C VAL A 489 2.50 29.96 14.58
N LEU A 490 2.21 30.19 15.86
CA LEU A 490 1.33 29.36 16.68
C LEU A 490 0.01 30.10 16.92
N ASP A 491 -1.07 29.65 16.28
CA ASP A 491 -2.42 30.19 16.47
C ASP A 491 -3.19 29.32 17.47
N LEU A 492 -3.26 29.78 18.72
CA LEU A 492 -3.96 29.08 19.81
C LEU A 492 -5.48 29.04 19.59
N THR A 493 -6.03 29.94 18.78
CA THR A 493 -7.47 30.23 18.73
C THR A 493 -8.00 30.54 20.14
N ASP A 494 -8.67 29.62 20.83
CA ASP A 494 -9.18 29.80 22.20
C ASP A 494 -8.51 28.89 23.26
N ASN A 495 -7.44 28.20 22.87
CA ASN A 495 -6.76 27.13 23.62
C ASN A 495 -5.52 27.64 24.40
N ALA A 496 -4.67 26.69 24.84
CA ALA A 496 -3.52 26.94 25.70
C ALA A 496 -2.26 26.16 25.28
N ALA A 497 -1.14 26.49 25.91
CA ALA A 497 0.12 25.75 25.87
C ALA A 497 0.82 25.79 27.23
N VAL A 498 1.68 24.81 27.49
CA VAL A 498 2.62 24.78 28.61
C VAL A 498 4.00 24.39 28.09
N VAL A 499 5.03 25.13 28.52
CA VAL A 499 6.43 24.91 28.14
C VAL A 499 7.22 24.58 29.40
N ASP A 500 7.55 23.31 29.57
CA ASP A 500 8.15 22.74 30.78
C ASP A 500 9.68 22.64 30.64
N TYR A 501 10.40 23.65 31.12
CA TYR A 501 11.77 23.92 30.70
C TYR A 501 12.83 23.38 31.69
N ALA A 502 13.66 22.46 31.22
CA ALA A 502 14.86 22.02 31.93
C ALA A 502 16.10 22.91 31.67
N GLY A 503 15.97 23.94 30.83
CA GLY A 503 17.06 24.79 30.36
C GLY A 503 16.95 26.25 30.82
N PRO A 504 17.45 27.22 30.03
CA PRO A 504 17.14 28.64 30.24
C PRO A 504 15.63 28.88 30.24
N ASN A 505 15.19 29.86 31.03
CA ASN A 505 13.78 30.23 31.15
C ASN A 505 13.27 30.94 29.88
N PRO A 506 12.33 30.36 29.12
CA PRO A 506 11.87 30.89 27.84
C PRO A 506 10.82 32.01 27.96
N ALA A 507 10.44 32.43 29.18
CA ALA A 507 9.36 33.41 29.38
C ALA A 507 9.60 34.76 28.67
N ALA A 508 10.86 35.17 28.49
CA ALA A 508 11.22 36.39 27.75
C ALA A 508 10.99 36.25 26.23
N ASP A 509 11.37 35.11 25.66
CA ASP A 509 11.20 34.82 24.24
C ASP A 509 9.71 34.59 23.91
N ILE A 510 8.99 33.86 24.77
CA ILE A 510 7.53 33.69 24.71
C ILE A 510 6.81 35.04 24.78
N ARG A 511 7.26 35.98 25.62
CA ARG A 511 6.72 37.35 25.66
C ARG A 511 6.94 38.09 24.33
N ALA A 512 8.10 37.93 23.70
CA ALA A 512 8.39 38.54 22.40
C ALA A 512 7.51 37.95 21.29
N ASP A 513 7.38 36.62 21.21
CA ASP A 513 6.50 35.94 20.25
C ASP A 513 5.02 36.35 20.42
N ILE A 514 4.55 36.56 21.65
CA ILE A 514 3.19 37.07 21.90
C ILE A 514 3.02 38.52 21.43
N ILE A 515 4.06 39.37 21.55
CA ILE A 515 4.00 40.78 21.13
C ILE A 515 3.99 40.91 19.60
N GLU A 516 4.84 40.15 18.90
CA GLU A 516 4.79 40.06 17.44
C GLU A 516 3.43 39.51 16.98
N GLY A 517 2.96 38.41 17.60
CA GLY A 517 1.70 37.76 17.23
C GLY A 517 0.48 38.66 17.45
N ARG A 518 0.53 39.48 18.51
CA ARG A 518 -0.46 40.52 18.82
C ARG A 518 -0.56 41.59 17.75
N ALA A 519 0.51 41.94 17.04
CA ALA A 519 0.51 42.95 15.97
C ALA A 519 -0.27 44.23 16.32
N GLY A 520 0.06 44.85 17.46
CA GLY A 520 -0.60 46.07 17.97
C GLY A 520 -2.04 45.88 18.52
N GLY A 521 -2.55 44.64 18.56
CA GLY A 521 -3.90 44.28 18.99
C GLY A 521 -4.74 43.60 17.91
N ALA A 522 -4.24 43.49 16.68
CA ALA A 522 -4.92 42.81 15.58
C ALA A 522 -4.86 41.27 15.66
N TRP A 523 -3.90 40.71 16.41
CA TRP A 523 -3.65 39.27 16.57
C TRP A 523 -3.41 38.51 15.26
N THR A 524 -2.81 39.19 14.28
CA THR A 524 -2.53 38.68 12.91
C THR A 524 -1.05 38.42 12.63
N GLY A 525 -0.13 38.76 13.54
CA GLY A 525 1.31 38.72 13.30
C GLY A 525 1.94 37.31 13.28
N PRO A 526 3.27 37.24 13.05
CA PRO A 526 4.08 36.05 13.32
C PRO A 526 4.25 35.86 14.84
N GLY A 527 4.57 34.66 15.32
CA GLY A 527 4.72 34.37 16.76
C GLY A 527 3.49 33.66 17.35
N ILE A 528 3.19 33.91 18.62
CA ILE A 528 2.07 33.30 19.34
C ILE A 528 0.88 34.26 19.29
N ARG A 529 -0.26 33.77 18.77
CA ARG A 529 -1.46 34.60 18.57
C ARG A 529 -2.76 33.84 18.84
N SER A 530 -3.88 34.56 18.75
CA SER A 530 -5.22 34.02 18.91
C SER A 530 -6.18 34.59 17.86
N ALA A 531 -6.63 33.75 16.92
CA ALA A 531 -7.71 34.07 15.99
C ALA A 531 -9.03 34.44 16.70
N THR A 532 -9.24 34.02 17.96
CA THR A 532 -10.40 34.41 18.77
C THR A 532 -10.25 35.81 19.36
N ALA A 533 -9.03 36.20 19.76
CA ALA A 533 -8.73 37.55 20.23
C ALA A 533 -8.73 38.58 19.09
N ALA A 534 -8.35 38.18 17.87
CA ALA A 534 -8.51 39.00 16.65
C ALA A 534 -9.97 39.49 16.44
N GLY A 535 -10.95 38.73 16.94
CA GLY A 535 -12.38 39.07 16.90
C GLY A 535 -12.95 39.66 18.19
N SER A 536 -12.15 39.94 19.23
CA SER A 536 -12.66 40.36 20.54
C SER A 536 -11.69 41.27 21.30
N ALA A 537 -12.09 42.53 21.49
CA ALA A 537 -11.34 43.54 22.25
C ALA A 537 -11.23 43.23 23.77
N SER A 538 -11.91 42.20 24.27
CA SER A 538 -11.81 41.71 25.65
C SER A 538 -10.77 40.60 25.82
N LEU A 539 -10.22 40.05 24.74
CA LEU A 539 -9.36 38.86 24.78
C LEU A 539 -7.91 39.14 24.35
N ALA A 540 -6.99 38.34 24.89
CA ALA A 540 -5.56 38.36 24.59
C ALA A 540 -4.93 36.98 24.84
N VAL A 541 -3.63 36.84 24.55
CA VAL A 541 -2.84 35.66 24.96
C VAL A 541 -2.10 35.98 26.26
N GLY A 542 -2.69 35.58 27.38
CA GLY A 542 -2.06 35.70 28.69
C GLY A 542 -0.98 34.64 28.89
N TYR A 543 0.07 34.99 29.63
CA TYR A 543 1.16 34.07 29.97
C TYR A 543 1.68 34.30 31.39
N ALA A 544 2.29 33.28 31.98
CA ALA A 544 2.88 33.36 33.32
C ALA A 544 3.99 32.32 33.50
N GLU A 545 4.97 32.60 34.35
CA GLU A 545 5.74 31.52 34.96
C GLU A 545 4.86 30.86 36.02
N SER A 546 4.90 29.53 36.13
CA SER A 546 4.11 28.78 37.11
C SER A 546 4.27 29.27 38.56
N PRO A 547 5.44 29.72 39.07
CA PRO A 547 5.58 30.25 40.43
C PRO A 547 4.97 31.65 40.64
N ASP A 548 4.60 32.37 39.58
CA ASP A 548 3.85 33.62 39.69
C ASP A 548 2.35 33.41 39.95
N VAL A 549 1.86 32.19 39.69
CA VAL A 549 0.44 31.79 39.81
C VAL A 549 0.22 30.80 40.95
N PHE A 550 1.11 29.82 41.12
CA PHE A 550 0.97 28.71 42.05
C PHE A 550 2.05 28.75 43.15
N ALA A 551 1.61 28.60 44.41
CA ALA A 551 2.49 28.62 45.58
C ALA A 551 2.95 27.22 46.06
N SER A 552 2.54 26.15 45.38
CA SER A 552 2.79 24.76 45.77
C SER A 552 2.78 23.83 44.56
N PHE A 553 3.74 22.90 44.50
CA PHE A 553 3.94 22.01 43.35
C PHE A 553 4.03 20.54 43.78
N PRO A 554 3.65 19.57 42.91
CA PRO A 554 3.08 19.78 41.57
C PRO A 554 1.69 20.43 41.62
N ALA A 555 1.39 21.24 40.60
CA ALA A 555 0.11 21.91 40.41
C ALA A 555 -0.60 21.39 39.14
N THR A 556 -1.84 21.83 38.91
CA THR A 556 -2.60 21.47 37.70
C THR A 556 -3.04 22.71 36.95
N PHE A 557 -2.67 22.82 35.68
CA PHE A 557 -3.14 23.88 34.77
C PHE A 557 -3.83 23.25 33.56
N LEU A 558 -5.13 23.51 33.40
CA LEU A 558 -5.97 23.01 32.30
C LEU A 558 -5.83 21.49 32.03
N GLY A 559 -5.70 20.71 33.12
CA GLY A 559 -5.54 19.24 33.08
C GLY A 559 -4.10 18.76 32.97
N GLN A 560 -3.14 19.61 32.62
CA GLN A 560 -1.71 19.28 32.66
C GLN A 560 -1.19 19.35 34.09
N THR A 561 -0.32 18.41 34.47
CA THR A 561 0.48 18.51 35.70
C THR A 561 1.71 19.36 35.41
N ILE A 562 2.01 20.32 36.28
CA ILE A 562 3.10 21.29 36.12
C ILE A 562 3.93 21.38 37.41
N ASP A 563 5.20 21.76 37.28
CA ASP A 563 6.09 22.07 38.41
C ASP A 563 6.42 23.57 38.47
N ASN A 564 7.51 23.94 39.15
CA ASN A 564 7.95 25.34 39.31
C ASN A 564 8.85 25.85 38.17
N THR A 565 8.97 25.10 37.08
CA THR A 565 9.80 25.34 35.90
C THR A 565 8.98 25.24 34.60
N THR A 566 7.68 25.56 34.68
CA THR A 566 6.77 25.61 33.52
C THR A 566 6.35 27.04 33.19
N VAL A 567 6.38 27.46 31.92
CA VAL A 567 5.69 28.66 31.42
C VAL A 567 4.29 28.27 30.92
N LEU A 568 3.28 28.99 31.41
CA LEU A 568 1.87 28.80 31.11
C LEU A 568 1.43 29.84 30.08
N ILE A 569 0.64 29.43 29.07
CA ILE A 569 0.15 30.32 28.00
C ILE A 569 -1.31 29.97 27.70
N ARG A 570 -2.22 30.95 27.63
CA ARG A 570 -3.62 30.71 27.21
C ARG A 570 -4.28 31.92 26.56
N THR A 571 -5.22 31.69 25.64
CA THR A 571 -6.18 32.73 25.26
C THR A 571 -7.10 33.03 26.44
N THR A 572 -7.06 34.25 26.97
CA THR A 572 -7.86 34.68 28.12
C THR A 572 -8.30 36.14 28.05
N LEU A 573 -8.99 36.63 29.09
CA LEU A 573 -9.49 37.99 29.24
C LEU A 573 -8.35 38.98 29.59
N LEU A 574 -8.43 40.18 29.03
CA LEU A 574 -7.57 41.30 29.42
C LEU A 574 -7.87 41.72 30.86
N GLY A 575 -6.99 41.36 31.78
CA GLY A 575 -7.19 41.52 33.22
C GLY A 575 -7.03 40.23 34.05
N ASP A 576 -7.00 39.06 33.41
CA ASP A 576 -6.82 37.76 34.08
C ASP A 576 -5.32 37.49 34.31
N ALA A 577 -4.79 37.92 35.46
CA ALA A 577 -3.37 37.80 35.81
C ALA A 577 -3.02 36.40 36.31
N ASN A 578 -3.93 35.73 37.03
CA ASN A 578 -3.68 34.39 37.56
C ASN A 578 -3.91 33.27 36.52
N LEU A 579 -4.42 33.61 35.33
CA LEU A 579 -4.76 32.68 34.25
C LEU A 579 -5.85 31.66 34.63
N ASP A 580 -6.73 31.95 35.60
CA ASP A 580 -7.88 31.10 35.94
C ASP A 580 -9.01 31.22 34.91
N GLY A 581 -9.13 32.37 34.24
CA GLY A 581 -10.14 32.68 33.24
C GLY A 581 -11.27 33.60 33.72
N THR A 582 -11.16 34.19 34.91
CA THR A 582 -12.11 35.16 35.48
C THR A 582 -11.40 36.40 35.99
N VAL A 583 -11.68 37.57 35.41
CA VAL A 583 -11.09 38.84 35.89
C VAL A 583 -11.75 39.25 37.20
N ASN A 584 -11.00 39.21 38.31
CA ASN A 584 -11.55 39.39 39.64
C ASN A 584 -10.61 40.18 40.58
N ILE A 585 -10.94 40.20 41.88
CA ILE A 585 -10.19 40.94 42.91
C ILE A 585 -8.78 40.37 43.13
N GLY A 586 -8.57 39.07 42.85
CA GLY A 586 -7.26 38.43 42.87
C GLY A 586 -6.30 39.06 41.87
N ASP A 587 -6.74 39.28 40.63
CA ASP A 587 -5.91 39.89 39.58
C ASP A 587 -5.61 41.35 39.86
N PHE A 588 -6.61 42.09 40.36
CA PHE A 588 -6.41 43.45 40.82
C PHE A 588 -5.35 43.52 41.92
N SER A 589 -5.25 42.51 42.80
CA SER A 589 -4.21 42.46 43.83
C SER A 589 -2.79 42.27 43.25
N GLN A 590 -2.63 41.49 42.16
CA GLN A 590 -1.34 41.32 41.46
C GLN A 590 -0.90 42.63 40.78
N LEU A 591 -1.83 43.30 40.10
CA LEU A 591 -1.60 44.60 39.46
C LEU A 591 -1.28 45.69 40.50
N ALA A 592 -2.06 45.76 41.58
CA ALA A 592 -1.87 46.77 42.63
C ALA A 592 -0.56 46.59 43.40
N ALA A 593 -0.10 45.35 43.61
CA ALA A 593 1.21 45.06 44.20
C ALA A 593 2.40 45.48 43.32
N SER A 594 2.16 45.71 42.02
CA SER A 594 3.19 45.94 41.00
C SER A 594 3.10 47.33 40.33
N PHE A 595 2.20 48.20 40.80
CA PHE A 595 1.86 49.45 40.12
C PHE A 595 3.06 50.41 40.01
N ASN A 596 3.24 51.00 38.82
CA ASN A 596 4.41 51.78 38.39
C ASN A 596 5.75 51.01 38.38
N LEU A 597 5.75 49.67 38.39
CA LEU A 597 6.96 48.86 38.22
C LEU A 597 7.09 48.34 36.78
N ALA A 598 8.33 48.32 36.28
CA ALA A 598 8.69 47.71 34.99
C ALA A 598 8.87 46.18 35.15
N THR A 599 7.76 45.46 35.33
CA THR A 599 7.77 44.01 35.60
C THR A 599 8.01 43.17 34.36
N ASN A 600 7.60 43.64 33.18
CA ASN A 600 7.50 42.86 31.95
C ASN A 600 6.73 41.52 32.13
N LYS A 601 5.78 41.45 33.07
CA LYS A 601 5.05 40.22 33.42
C LYS A 601 3.54 40.40 33.44
N TRP A 602 2.85 39.67 32.58
CA TRP A 602 1.38 39.61 32.54
C TRP A 602 0.77 39.20 33.89
N ALA A 603 1.33 38.18 34.55
CA ALA A 603 0.94 37.75 35.91
C ALA A 603 1.28 38.76 37.04
N LYS A 604 1.74 39.96 36.68
CA LYS A 604 1.94 41.12 37.57
C LYS A 604 1.16 42.35 37.10
N GLY A 605 0.33 42.22 36.06
CA GLY A 605 -0.53 43.29 35.54
C GLY A 605 0.03 44.09 34.36
N ASP A 606 1.03 43.59 33.64
CA ASP A 606 1.39 44.09 32.29
C ASP A 606 0.46 43.43 31.25
N PHE A 607 -0.75 43.97 31.09
CA PHE A 607 -1.80 43.44 30.21
C PHE A 607 -1.78 44.05 28.81
N ASN A 608 -1.18 45.23 28.65
CA ASN A 608 -1.02 45.90 27.36
C ASN A 608 0.30 45.55 26.63
N TYR A 609 1.19 44.82 27.31
CA TYR A 609 2.53 44.40 26.89
C TYR A 609 3.58 45.53 26.74
N ASP A 610 3.33 46.73 27.29
CA ASP A 610 4.28 47.86 27.28
C ASP A 610 5.48 47.65 28.23
N GLY A 611 5.37 46.69 29.15
CA GLY A 611 6.45 46.30 30.08
C GLY A 611 6.33 46.93 31.46
N THR A 612 5.43 47.89 31.65
CA THR A 612 5.16 48.57 32.92
C THR A 612 3.71 48.37 33.38
N THR A 613 3.52 47.99 34.63
CA THR A 613 2.18 47.82 35.20
C THR A 613 1.61 49.18 35.59
N ASN A 614 0.66 49.72 34.81
CA ASN A 614 0.22 51.12 34.96
C ASN A 614 -1.31 51.32 34.83
N ILE A 615 -1.74 52.58 34.68
CA ILE A 615 -3.17 52.96 34.61
C ILE A 615 -3.85 52.44 33.33
N GLY A 616 -3.09 52.19 32.26
CA GLY A 616 -3.57 51.53 31.05
C GLY A 616 -4.03 50.11 31.35
N ASP A 617 -3.22 49.33 32.05
CA ASP A 617 -3.54 47.94 32.43
C ASP A 617 -4.72 47.88 33.42
N PHE A 618 -4.77 48.81 34.37
CA PHE A 618 -5.94 48.94 35.24
C PHE A 618 -7.21 49.21 34.44
N SER A 619 -7.14 50.02 33.39
CA SER A 619 -8.29 50.30 32.52
C SER A 619 -8.74 49.06 31.75
N LEU A 620 -7.79 48.24 31.28
CA LEU A 620 -8.06 46.95 30.63
C LEU A 620 -8.73 45.96 31.60
N LEU A 621 -8.16 45.77 32.80
CA LEU A 621 -8.75 44.94 33.86
C LEU A 621 -10.15 45.43 34.25
N ALA A 622 -10.33 46.72 34.51
CA ALA A 622 -11.60 47.29 34.93
C ALA A 622 -12.69 47.12 33.86
N SER A 623 -12.35 47.19 32.57
CA SER A 623 -13.29 46.95 31.46
C SER A 623 -13.79 45.51 31.33
N ASN A 624 -13.09 44.54 31.93
CA ASN A 624 -13.45 43.11 31.88
C ASN A 624 -13.76 42.53 33.28
N PHE A 625 -13.81 43.35 34.32
CA PHE A 625 -14.01 42.90 35.69
C PHE A 625 -15.34 42.16 35.88
N ASN A 626 -15.30 41.03 36.59
CA ASN A 626 -16.41 40.09 36.77
C ASN A 626 -16.91 39.45 35.44
N LEU A 627 -16.08 39.40 34.40
CA LEU A 627 -16.25 38.50 33.26
C LEU A 627 -15.48 37.19 33.50
N THR A 628 -16.06 36.08 33.04
CA THR A 628 -15.45 34.74 33.02
C THR A 628 -15.50 34.20 31.59
N LEU A 629 -14.46 33.49 31.17
CA LEU A 629 -14.44 32.77 29.90
C LEU A 629 -15.56 31.71 29.84
N ALA A 630 -16.16 31.54 28.66
CA ALA A 630 -17.06 30.42 28.42
C ALA A 630 -16.35 29.08 28.69
N ALA A 631 -17.04 28.15 29.34
CA ALA A 631 -16.53 26.80 29.61
C ALA A 631 -16.16 26.07 28.31
N PRO A 632 -15.20 25.13 28.32
CA PRO A 632 -14.82 24.38 27.13
C PRO A 632 -16.02 23.69 26.49
N THR A 633 -16.22 23.94 25.19
CA THR A 633 -17.19 23.19 24.39
C THR A 633 -16.54 21.85 24.03
N ALA A 634 -16.51 20.95 25.00
CA ALA A 634 -16.11 19.56 24.81
C ALA A 634 -16.83 19.01 23.57
N GLY A 635 -16.07 18.38 22.67
CA GLY A 635 -16.60 17.83 21.42
C GLY A 635 -17.78 16.92 21.74
N ARG A 636 -18.99 17.37 21.38
CA ARG A 636 -20.26 16.66 21.66
C ARG A 636 -20.09 15.20 21.28
N GLU A 637 -20.15 14.30 22.27
CA GLU A 637 -20.19 12.88 21.98
C GLU A 637 -21.36 12.62 21.05
N VAL A 638 -21.03 12.27 19.81
CA VAL A 638 -21.97 11.62 18.91
C VAL A 638 -22.04 10.18 19.40
N LEU A 639 -22.82 9.98 20.48
CA LEU A 639 -23.44 8.70 20.77
C LEU A 639 -23.91 8.14 19.42
N PRO A 640 -23.40 6.97 18.98
CA PRO A 640 -23.44 6.58 17.58
C PRO A 640 -24.89 6.62 17.10
N ALA A 641 -25.18 7.59 16.22
CA ALA A 641 -26.52 7.79 15.70
C ALA A 641 -26.94 6.48 15.05
N ALA A 642 -27.95 5.83 15.65
CA ALA A 642 -28.24 4.42 15.42
C ALA A 642 -28.27 4.14 13.92
N VAL A 643 -27.25 3.41 13.44
CA VAL A 643 -27.04 3.18 12.01
C VAL A 643 -28.32 2.56 11.46
N PRO A 644 -29.02 3.20 10.50
CA PRO A 644 -30.17 2.58 9.87
C PRO A 644 -29.67 1.32 9.16
N GLU A 645 -29.97 0.15 9.73
CA GLU A 645 -29.51 -1.12 9.21
C GLU A 645 -29.91 -1.23 7.73
N PRO A 646 -29.01 -1.64 6.82
CA PRO A 646 -29.33 -1.75 5.41
C PRO A 646 -30.35 -2.88 5.20
N ALA A 647 -31.63 -2.52 5.22
CA ALA A 647 -32.80 -3.39 5.07
C ALA A 647 -32.96 -3.97 3.65
N SER A 648 -31.85 -4.23 2.96
CA SER A 648 -31.73 -4.55 1.55
C SER A 648 -30.77 -5.71 1.23
N CYS A 649 -30.28 -6.44 2.23
CA CYS A 649 -29.47 -7.66 2.03
C CYS A 649 -30.06 -8.96 2.60
N LEU A 650 -31.31 -8.97 3.10
CA LEU A 650 -31.93 -10.14 3.74
C LEU A 650 -33.28 -10.57 3.09
N GLY A 651 -33.47 -10.23 1.81
CA GLY A 651 -34.77 -10.36 1.11
C GLY A 651 -34.89 -11.42 0.01
N VAL A 652 -33.90 -12.30 -0.22
CA VAL A 652 -33.85 -13.18 -1.43
C VAL A 652 -33.78 -14.68 -1.14
N VAL A 653 -33.45 -15.11 0.09
CA VAL A 653 -33.10 -16.52 0.38
C VAL A 653 -34.31 -17.42 0.71
N LEU A 654 -35.51 -16.86 0.99
CA LEU A 654 -36.69 -17.64 1.41
C LEU A 654 -37.78 -17.87 0.34
N ALA A 655 -37.53 -17.53 -0.92
CA ALA A 655 -38.48 -17.74 -2.02
C ALA A 655 -38.33 -19.09 -2.77
N GLY A 656 -37.35 -19.92 -2.41
CA GLY A 656 -36.97 -21.12 -3.19
C GLY A 656 -37.39 -22.50 -2.65
N ALA A 657 -38.02 -22.57 -1.46
CA ALA A 657 -38.02 -23.81 -0.65
C ALA A 657 -39.41 -24.40 -0.29
N MET A 658 -40.50 -24.06 -0.99
CA MET A 658 -41.85 -24.58 -0.69
C MET A 658 -42.63 -25.15 -1.89
N THR A 659 -41.95 -25.74 -2.87
CA THR A 659 -42.59 -26.28 -4.09
C THR A 659 -42.30 -27.75 -4.39
N LEU A 660 -42.07 -28.62 -3.38
CA LEU A 660 -42.01 -30.08 -3.64
C LEU A 660 -42.27 -31.06 -2.46
N THR A 661 -43.45 -31.02 -1.80
CA THR A 661 -44.02 -32.24 -1.15
C THR A 661 -45.56 -32.23 -1.00
N ARG A 662 -46.22 -32.75 -2.04
CA ARG A 662 -47.47 -33.57 -2.04
C ARG A 662 -48.38 -33.65 -0.79
N ARG A 663 -49.69 -33.52 -1.06
CA ARG A 663 -50.84 -34.28 -0.47
C ARG A 663 -51.04 -34.13 1.06
N GLY A 664 -52.04 -33.44 1.60
CA GLY A 664 -53.28 -32.90 1.04
C GLY A 664 -54.53 -33.72 1.44
N ARG A 665 -55.59 -33.04 1.92
CA ARG A 665 -56.96 -33.54 2.00
C ARG A 665 -57.94 -32.37 1.99
N ALA A 666 -59.09 -32.53 1.36
CA ALA A 666 -60.15 -31.52 1.34
C ALA A 666 -61.12 -31.69 2.51
N GLN A 667 -61.79 -30.62 2.94
CA GLN A 667 -63.26 -30.54 2.82
C GLN A 667 -63.86 -29.16 3.20
N ARG A 668 -64.95 -28.82 2.49
CA ARG A 668 -66.15 -28.10 2.96
C ARG A 668 -66.09 -26.62 3.43
N ARG A 669 -66.55 -25.76 2.51
CA ARG A 669 -67.63 -24.75 2.71
C ARG A 669 -68.78 -25.27 3.62
N PRO A 670 -69.60 -24.42 4.28
CA PRO A 670 -70.14 -23.17 3.73
C PRO A 670 -70.19 -21.95 4.66
N GLY A 671 -70.65 -20.84 4.07
CA GLY A 671 -70.71 -19.47 4.56
C GLY A 671 -70.73 -18.56 3.32
#